data_AF-A0A6J1KI04-F1
#
_entry.id   AF-A0A6J1KI04-F1
#
_cell.length_a   1.000
_cell.length_b   1.000
_cell.length_c   1.000
_cell.angle_alpha   90.00
_cell.angle_beta   90.00
_cell.angle_gamma   90.00
#
_symmetry.space_group_name_H-M   'P 1'
#
loop_
_entity.id
_entity.type
_entity.pdbx_description
1 polymer ?
#
loop_
_entity_poly.entity_id
_entity_poly.type
_entity_poly.pdbx_seq_one_letter_code
_entity_poly.pdbx_strand_id
1 'polypeptide(L)'
;MAVVMSDNRPSRRVMNVPSSPALSLTLAGVFQNAVDMGADAPVRREDSCSDNSEPAGSRSAEDLGAEPDDEDEDKLLGNRKKRKNRHTSEQIREMEKVFKESPHPDEKQRQKLSENLGLHSKQIKFWFQNRRTQIKVSLERQEMEKLREENQALKEMINKSSCLKCCSSANSIAISMDSMFTSSDQKQQQLVTEIVRLKAEVEGLRTALEQYAPAGTSRSRSGENEDAIEGRRNLEKSKRIFGLEKARVMEIAMKAIEEVVKMADSGEPLWIRSFETGRELLNYDEYMKQFAGEHEQPEGEIEASRESGVVFVDLHRLVQSFMDVVQWKEMFPSIISKASTIEVVCNGDGSTRNGAIQLMFAELQMLTPVFPPREVYFIRTCKRLSLEKWVVADVSINNVGDSIDSSSSFCRKRPSGCIIEDTSNGHCKVIVLEHWECQKTKLRTMYQTMVNSGLIFGARHWMATMQTHCEWQVFYMATNVPMKDSTGITTLGGRKSVLRLAQRMTSSIYQAMGASSSHTWTKVQSKIGEIIRVASRKNLNDPREPLGLILCAVASVWLPISPKLLFEFLINGSRRIEWDGMLSGPVETLAVFAKGQNRGNAVTIQAIKSDEPNKWIIQDSLTNDYESSVIYAQIDITSMQSVMAGCDPSTITTLPMGFSILPDGHPPRASVISKSKEERVTEGGSLLTIATQIPVSSSGTAEKTSQSAEYVNDFISHTLENIKASLQVEDD
;
A
#
# COMPACT_ATOMS: atom_id res chain seq x y z
N MET A 1 4.22 -72.65 5.34
CA MET A 1 4.65 -71.49 4.52
C MET A 1 3.53 -70.47 4.52
N ALA A 2 3.64 -69.45 5.36
CA ALA A 2 2.81 -68.25 5.33
C ALA A 2 3.70 -67.13 5.89
N VAL A 3 4.11 -66.21 5.02
CA VAL A 3 4.95 -65.07 5.38
C VAL A 3 4.04 -63.93 5.78
N VAL A 4 4.21 -63.47 7.02
CA VAL A 4 3.62 -62.25 7.58
C VAL A 4 4.28 -61.05 6.89
N MET A 5 3.50 -60.25 6.16
CA MET A 5 3.93 -58.92 5.72
C MET A 5 3.23 -57.87 6.58
N SER A 6 4.04 -57.07 7.25
CA SER A 6 3.64 -55.96 8.11
C SER A 6 3.16 -54.78 7.27
N ASP A 7 1.92 -54.35 7.53
CA ASP A 7 1.36 -53.08 7.07
C ASP A 7 2.17 -51.91 7.66
N ASN A 8 2.95 -51.22 6.82
CA ASN A 8 3.63 -49.98 7.18
C ASN A 8 2.87 -48.81 6.55
N ARG A 9 1.81 -48.34 7.21
CA ARG A 9 1.08 -47.11 6.83
C ARG A 9 1.84 -45.89 7.39
N PRO A 10 2.14 -44.85 6.58
CA PRO A 10 2.63 -43.60 7.13
C PRO A 10 1.49 -42.91 7.89
N SER A 11 1.71 -42.74 9.20
CA SER A 11 0.83 -41.99 10.08
C SER A 11 0.70 -40.55 9.58
N ARG A 12 -0.55 -40.09 9.36
CA ARG A 12 -0.90 -38.67 9.21
C ARG A 12 -0.49 -37.94 10.49
N ARG A 13 0.74 -37.43 10.51
CA ARG A 13 1.17 -36.45 11.50
C ARG A 13 0.47 -35.13 11.17
N VAL A 14 -0.40 -34.69 12.08
CA VAL A 14 -0.87 -33.30 12.16
C VAL A 14 0.36 -32.39 12.10
N MET A 15 0.37 -31.45 11.16
CA MET A 15 1.49 -30.52 10.98
C MET A 15 1.64 -29.64 12.23
N ASN A 16 2.81 -29.73 12.87
CA ASN A 16 3.27 -28.73 13.82
C ASN A 16 3.96 -27.61 13.04
N VAL A 17 3.19 -26.60 12.62
CA VAL A 17 3.76 -25.28 12.31
C VAL A 17 4.33 -24.75 13.64
N PRO A 18 5.64 -24.40 13.73
CA PRO A 18 6.20 -23.86 14.95
C PRO A 18 5.43 -22.58 15.31
N SER A 19 4.77 -22.67 16.46
CA SER A 19 3.78 -21.74 16.94
C SER A 19 4.45 -20.58 17.67
N SER A 20 3.95 -19.36 17.48
CA SER A 20 3.84 -18.43 18.60
C SER A 20 2.35 -18.23 18.92
N PRO A 21 1.73 -19.14 19.68
CA PRO A 21 0.31 -19.08 20.01
C PRO A 21 0.00 -17.91 20.94
N ALA A 22 1.02 -17.33 21.58
CA ALA A 22 0.90 -16.25 22.54
C ALA A 22 0.50 -14.91 21.90
N LEU A 23 0.80 -14.67 20.61
CA LEU A 23 0.37 -13.45 19.91
C LEU A 23 -1.09 -13.50 19.49
N SER A 24 -1.51 -14.63 18.91
CA SER A 24 -2.89 -14.85 18.52
C SER A 24 -3.83 -14.79 19.73
N LEU A 25 -3.37 -15.24 20.91
CA LEU A 25 -4.14 -15.18 22.16
C LEU A 25 -4.11 -13.79 22.84
N THR A 26 -2.99 -13.06 22.83
CA THR A 26 -2.91 -11.71 23.43
C THR A 26 -3.68 -10.66 22.62
N LEU A 27 -3.66 -10.78 21.29
CA LEU A 27 -4.48 -9.97 20.40
C LEU A 27 -5.92 -10.50 20.24
N ALA A 28 -6.22 -11.73 20.69
CA ALA A 28 -7.57 -12.28 20.62
C ALA A 28 -8.60 -11.38 21.29
N GLY A 29 -8.26 -10.67 22.37
CA GLY A 29 -9.18 -9.72 23.01
C GLY A 29 -9.58 -8.52 22.12
N VAL A 30 -8.70 -8.10 21.20
CA VAL A 30 -9.00 -7.06 20.19
C VAL A 30 -9.96 -7.59 19.12
N PHE A 31 -9.93 -8.90 18.87
CA PHE A 31 -10.67 -9.55 17.79
C PHE A 31 -11.93 -10.30 18.27
N GLN A 32 -12.08 -10.57 19.58
CA GLN A 32 -13.19 -11.33 20.17
C GLN A 32 -14.50 -10.53 20.25
N ASN A 33 -14.44 -9.20 20.39
CA ASN A 33 -15.65 -8.37 20.51
C ASN A 33 -16.45 -8.23 19.21
N ALA A 34 -15.92 -8.69 18.07
CA ALA A 34 -16.61 -8.64 16.78
C ALA A 34 -17.51 -9.87 16.52
N VAL A 35 -17.26 -10.99 17.20
CA VAL A 35 -18.00 -12.25 16.96
C VAL A 35 -19.38 -12.24 17.64
N ASP A 36 -19.55 -11.39 18.68
CA ASP A 36 -20.78 -11.33 19.50
C ASP A 36 -21.83 -10.33 19.00
N MET A 37 -21.52 -9.51 17.98
CA MET A 37 -22.47 -8.57 17.36
C MET A 37 -23.35 -9.21 16.27
N GLY A 38 -23.29 -10.54 16.11
CA GLY A 38 -24.03 -11.30 15.11
C GLY A 38 -25.18 -12.16 15.64
N ALA A 39 -25.51 -12.12 16.94
CA ALA A 39 -26.55 -12.97 17.51
C ALA A 39 -27.44 -12.22 18.52
N ASP A 40 -28.69 -11.96 18.13
CA ASP A 40 -29.77 -11.49 19.00
C ASP A 40 -30.23 -12.60 19.97
N ALA A 41 -30.08 -12.40 21.29
CA ALA A 41 -31.09 -12.69 22.35
C ALA A 41 -30.50 -12.55 23.79
N PRO A 42 -31.29 -12.15 24.82
CA PRO A 42 -30.78 -11.53 26.05
C PRO A 42 -30.73 -12.47 27.27
N VAL A 43 -29.68 -12.38 28.10
CA VAL A 43 -29.71 -12.83 29.50
C VAL A 43 -28.91 -11.88 30.42
N ARG A 44 -29.57 -11.49 31.51
CA ARG A 44 -29.18 -10.55 32.58
C ARG A 44 -28.14 -11.11 33.57
N ARG A 45 -27.32 -10.23 34.16
CA ARG A 45 -26.85 -10.11 35.58
C ARG A 45 -25.74 -9.04 35.66
N GLU A 46 -26.01 -7.84 36.18
CA GLU A 46 -25.91 -7.36 37.60
C GLU A 46 -24.49 -7.13 38.15
N ASP A 47 -24.11 -5.84 38.15
CA ASP A 47 -23.35 -4.97 39.08
C ASP A 47 -22.20 -5.48 39.97
N SER A 48 -21.07 -4.73 39.94
CA SER A 48 -20.67 -3.89 41.09
C SER A 48 -19.61 -2.84 40.70
N CYS A 49 -19.87 -1.59 41.09
CA CYS A 49 -18.97 -0.44 41.01
C CYS A 49 -17.97 -0.42 42.17
N SER A 50 -16.79 0.18 41.95
CA SER A 50 -16.12 1.00 42.97
C SER A 50 -15.22 2.05 42.31
N ASP A 51 -15.57 3.29 42.62
CA ASP A 51 -15.02 4.58 42.26
C ASP A 51 -13.71 4.86 43.02
N ASN A 52 -12.76 5.57 42.40
CA ASN A 52 -12.12 6.73 43.03
C ASN A 52 -11.18 7.49 42.07
N SER A 53 -11.28 8.80 42.22
CA SER A 53 -10.83 9.89 41.36
C SER A 53 -9.31 10.14 41.26
N GLU A 54 -8.95 10.72 40.10
CA GLU A 54 -7.77 11.51 39.69
C GLU A 54 -7.37 12.70 40.64
N PRO A 55 -6.33 13.55 40.39
CA PRO A 55 -5.51 13.73 39.16
C PRO A 55 -3.98 14.00 39.30
N ALA A 56 -3.32 13.85 38.14
CA ALA A 56 -2.24 14.65 37.51
C ALA A 56 -0.97 15.08 38.28
N GLY A 57 0.18 14.76 37.66
CA GLY A 57 1.48 15.38 37.96
C GLY A 57 2.55 15.03 36.92
N SER A 58 2.75 15.93 35.95
CA SER A 58 3.70 15.89 34.83
C SER A 58 5.16 15.98 35.27
N ARG A 59 6.06 15.11 34.78
CA ARG A 59 7.52 15.39 34.68
C ARG A 59 8.18 14.68 33.49
N SER A 60 8.89 15.47 32.71
CA SER A 60 9.67 15.11 31.51
C SER A 60 11.12 14.73 31.85
N ALA A 61 11.78 14.17 30.81
CA ALA A 61 13.21 14.21 30.47
C ALA A 61 14.06 12.94 30.70
N GLU A 62 14.34 12.29 29.57
CA GLU A 62 15.66 11.91 29.04
C GLU A 62 16.66 11.18 29.96
N ASP A 63 16.93 9.91 29.63
CA ASP A 63 18.22 9.26 29.89
C ASP A 63 18.50 8.20 28.80
N LEU A 64 19.49 8.46 27.95
CA LEU A 64 20.20 7.43 27.18
C LEU A 64 21.68 7.79 27.18
N GLY A 65 22.41 7.10 28.06
CA GLY A 65 23.86 6.99 28.04
C GLY A 65 24.36 6.24 26.81
N ALA A 66 25.52 6.69 26.33
CA ALA A 66 26.37 5.99 25.37
C ALA A 66 27.45 5.18 26.10
N GLU A 67 28.09 4.31 25.32
CA GLU A 67 29.48 3.79 25.34
C GLU A 67 29.50 2.24 25.13
N PRO A 68 30.60 1.61 24.63
CA PRO A 68 31.93 2.15 24.31
C PRO A 68 32.55 1.74 22.94
N ASP A 69 33.60 2.48 22.58
CA ASP A 69 34.70 2.13 21.65
C ASP A 69 35.70 1.14 22.29
N ASP A 70 36.45 0.40 21.47
CA ASP A 70 37.78 -0.22 21.74
C ASP A 70 38.53 -0.24 20.38
N GLU A 71 39.84 -0.05 20.18
CA GLU A 71 41.09 0.10 20.97
C GLU A 71 42.16 0.61 19.93
N ASP A 72 43.26 1.34 20.22
CA ASP A 72 44.42 0.99 21.04
C ASP A 72 45.40 2.19 21.30
N GLU A 73 45.92 2.20 22.53
CA GLU A 73 47.28 2.51 23.10
C GLU A 73 48.13 3.75 22.68
N ASP A 74 48.90 4.46 23.53
CA ASP A 74 49.41 4.20 24.89
C ASP A 74 49.75 5.51 25.68
N LYS A 75 49.98 5.31 26.98
CA LYS A 75 50.00 6.17 28.19
C LYS A 75 50.86 7.46 28.23
N LEU A 76 50.42 8.46 29.02
CA LEU A 76 50.95 8.81 30.37
C LEU A 76 50.52 10.22 30.87
N LEU A 77 50.09 10.27 32.14
CA LEU A 77 49.94 11.42 33.08
C LEU A 77 48.69 12.35 32.99
N GLY A 78 47.85 12.28 34.04
CA GLY A 78 47.32 13.47 34.72
C GLY A 78 45.82 13.76 34.61
N ASN A 79 45.08 13.43 35.66
CA ASN A 79 43.70 13.85 35.95
C ASN A 79 43.39 15.32 35.59
N ARG A 80 42.65 15.55 34.50
CA ARG A 80 41.81 16.74 34.29
C ARG A 80 40.55 16.36 33.52
N LYS A 81 39.37 16.59 34.12
CA LYS A 81 38.06 16.56 33.45
C LYS A 81 38.17 17.26 32.08
N LYS A 82 37.98 16.54 30.96
CA LYS A 82 37.87 17.13 29.62
C LYS A 82 36.63 18.04 29.60
N ARG A 83 36.81 19.32 29.94
CA ARG A 83 35.86 20.39 29.61
C ARG A 83 35.67 20.35 28.10
N LYS A 84 34.44 20.13 27.61
CA LYS A 84 34.11 20.36 26.19
C LYS A 84 34.58 21.78 25.84
N ASN A 85 35.52 21.90 24.91
CA ASN A 85 36.04 23.19 24.46
C ASN A 85 34.89 24.01 23.86
N ARG A 86 34.37 24.96 24.64
CA ARG A 86 33.37 25.91 24.19
C ARG A 86 34.07 26.90 23.26
N HIS A 87 33.51 27.10 22.07
CA HIS A 87 34.00 28.11 21.13
C HIS A 87 34.09 29.48 21.82
N THR A 88 35.17 30.22 21.57
CA THR A 88 35.34 31.57 22.13
C THR A 88 34.33 32.53 21.49
N SER A 89 34.03 33.64 22.16
CA SER A 89 33.12 34.66 21.63
C SER A 89 33.59 35.22 20.29
N GLU A 90 34.91 35.30 20.07
CA GLU A 90 35.50 35.73 18.81
C GLU A 90 35.29 34.70 17.69
N GLN A 91 35.49 33.40 17.99
CA GLN A 91 35.21 32.30 17.06
C GLN A 91 33.73 32.26 16.67
N ILE A 92 32.83 32.44 17.62
CA ILE A 92 31.39 32.50 17.36
C ILE A 92 31.05 33.71 16.48
N ARG A 93 31.59 34.89 16.77
CA ARG A 93 31.32 36.11 16.00
C ARG A 93 31.73 35.97 14.53
N GLU A 94 32.89 35.38 14.27
CA GLU A 94 33.37 35.20 12.89
C GLU A 94 32.57 34.12 12.16
N MET A 95 32.23 33.01 12.83
CA MET A 95 31.33 32.00 12.26
C MET A 95 29.94 32.57 11.98
N GLU A 96 29.41 33.44 12.84
CA GLU A 96 28.13 34.14 12.62
C GLU A 96 28.18 35.14 11.47
N LYS A 97 29.30 35.83 11.31
CA LYS A 97 29.51 36.74 10.18
C LYS A 97 29.48 35.97 8.85
N VAL A 98 30.22 34.87 8.76
CA VAL A 98 30.20 33.99 7.57
C VAL A 98 28.83 33.35 7.38
N PHE A 99 28.13 32.99 8.46
CA PHE A 99 26.78 32.43 8.38
C PHE A 99 25.76 33.39 7.74
N LYS A 100 25.87 34.70 7.99
CA LYS A 100 25.01 35.72 7.36
C LYS A 100 25.24 35.83 5.85
N GLU A 101 26.46 35.60 5.40
CA GLU A 101 26.84 35.67 3.98
C GLU A 101 26.58 34.34 3.27
N SER A 102 26.85 33.21 3.93
CA SER A 102 26.64 31.85 3.42
C SER A 102 26.23 30.90 4.55
N PRO A 103 24.92 30.57 4.69
CA PRO A 103 24.44 29.58 5.66
C PRO A 103 24.86 28.13 5.36
N HIS A 104 25.37 27.88 4.15
CA HIS A 104 25.84 26.57 3.68
C HIS A 104 27.26 26.72 3.09
N PRO A 105 28.29 26.95 3.92
CA PRO A 105 29.65 27.13 3.42
C PRO A 105 30.17 25.85 2.77
N ASP A 106 30.80 25.98 1.61
CA ASP A 106 31.42 24.86 0.89
C ASP A 106 32.71 24.37 1.57
N GLU A 107 33.32 23.29 1.08
CA GLU A 107 34.53 22.73 1.71
C GLU A 107 35.70 23.70 1.72
N LYS A 108 35.87 24.52 0.68
CA LYS A 108 36.96 25.50 0.58
C LYS A 108 36.77 26.64 1.58
N GLN A 109 35.53 27.11 1.74
CA GLN A 109 35.15 28.12 2.73
C GLN A 109 35.30 27.58 4.15
N ARG A 110 34.94 26.32 4.41
CA ARG A 110 35.17 25.64 5.70
C ARG A 110 36.66 25.50 6.01
N GLN A 111 37.48 25.13 5.02
CA GLN A 111 38.93 25.00 5.18
C GLN A 111 39.58 26.36 5.52
N LYS A 112 39.22 27.42 4.78
CA LYS A 112 39.71 28.79 5.05
C LYS A 112 39.29 29.30 6.43
N LEU A 113 38.05 29.00 6.85
CA LEU A 113 37.55 29.38 8.17
C LEU A 113 38.20 28.54 9.29
N SER A 114 38.56 27.29 9.00
CA SER A 114 39.31 26.39 9.88
C SER A 114 40.71 26.93 10.16
N GLU A 115 41.41 27.36 9.12
CA GLU A 115 42.74 27.99 9.21
C GLU A 115 42.69 29.32 9.98
N ASN A 116 41.69 30.17 9.70
CA ASN A 116 41.56 31.47 10.37
C ASN A 116 41.19 31.39 11.85
N LEU A 117 40.40 30.39 12.25
CA LEU A 117 39.88 30.26 13.62
C LEU A 117 40.63 29.25 14.49
N GLY A 118 41.58 28.51 13.91
CA GLY A 118 42.29 27.42 14.58
C GLY A 118 41.36 26.29 15.03
N LEU A 119 40.24 26.09 14.32
CA LEU A 119 39.23 25.06 14.61
C LEU A 119 39.29 23.95 13.58
N HIS A 120 38.96 22.72 13.94
CA HIS A 120 38.91 21.62 12.97
C HIS A 120 37.72 21.80 12.00
N SER A 121 37.90 21.52 10.70
CA SER A 121 36.84 21.64 9.68
C SER A 121 35.52 20.93 10.09
N LYS A 122 35.62 19.77 10.76
CA LYS A 122 34.48 19.04 11.35
C LYS A 122 33.71 19.85 12.42
N GLN A 123 34.40 20.61 13.27
CA GLN A 123 33.77 21.46 14.29
C GLN A 123 33.01 22.62 13.66
N ILE A 124 33.57 23.23 12.61
CA ILE A 124 32.89 24.28 11.83
C ILE A 124 31.65 23.71 11.15
N LYS A 125 31.75 22.53 10.51
CA LYS A 125 30.60 21.85 9.90
C LYS A 125 29.45 21.64 10.91
N PHE A 126 29.75 21.13 12.10
CA PHE A 126 28.75 20.93 13.14
C PHE A 126 28.19 22.23 13.70
N TRP A 127 29.01 23.28 13.85
CA TRP A 127 28.53 24.58 14.30
C TRP A 127 27.50 25.16 13.34
N PHE A 128 27.78 25.15 12.02
CA PHE A 128 26.83 25.64 11.01
C PHE A 128 25.56 24.78 10.95
N GLN A 129 25.68 23.45 11.09
CA GLN A 129 24.53 22.56 11.13
C GLN A 129 23.63 22.84 12.36
N ASN A 130 24.23 22.97 13.54
CA ASN A 130 23.50 23.29 14.78
C ASN A 130 22.89 24.69 14.72
N ARG A 131 23.59 25.67 14.13
CA ARG A 131 23.10 27.05 13.99
C ARG A 131 21.85 27.12 13.10
N ARG A 132 21.81 26.37 11.99
CA ARG A 132 20.61 26.27 11.14
C ARG A 132 19.44 25.63 11.89
N THR A 133 19.68 24.53 12.60
CA THR A 133 18.64 23.86 13.39
C THR A 133 18.09 24.80 14.47
N GLN A 134 18.97 25.55 15.15
CA GLN A 134 18.56 26.52 16.17
C GLN A 134 17.69 27.65 15.60
N ILE A 135 18.02 28.18 14.41
CA ILE A 135 17.22 29.21 13.75
C ILE A 135 15.87 28.64 13.29
N LYS A 136 15.87 27.44 12.71
CA LYS A 136 14.63 26.76 12.31
C LYS A 136 13.67 26.59 13.50
N VAL A 137 14.17 26.04 14.60
CA VAL A 137 13.39 25.86 15.84
C VAL A 137 12.94 27.21 16.42
N SER A 138 13.77 28.26 16.35
CA SER A 138 13.39 29.59 16.82
C SER A 138 12.28 30.22 15.96
N LEU A 139 12.31 30.04 14.65
CA LEU A 139 11.28 30.52 13.73
C LEU A 139 9.98 29.75 13.93
N GLU A 140 10.05 28.41 14.01
CA GLU A 140 8.89 27.57 14.31
C GLU A 140 8.26 27.92 15.66
N ARG A 141 9.06 28.22 16.68
CA ARG A 141 8.55 28.66 17.98
C ARG A 141 7.87 30.03 17.92
N GLN A 142 8.43 30.97 17.15
CA GLN A 142 7.84 32.30 16.96
C GLN A 142 6.52 32.22 16.17
N GLU A 143 6.47 31.33 15.17
CA GLU A 143 5.26 31.06 14.40
C GLU A 143 4.19 30.40 15.26
N MET A 144 4.56 29.42 16.09
CA MET A 144 3.65 28.79 17.06
C MET A 144 3.12 29.78 18.11
N GLU A 145 3.93 30.74 18.57
CA GLU A 145 3.47 31.78 19.49
C GLU A 145 2.50 32.74 18.81
N LYS A 146 2.81 33.17 17.58
CA LYS A 146 1.91 34.01 16.78
C LYS A 146 0.58 33.32 16.51
N LEU A 147 0.60 32.04 16.16
CA LEU A 147 -0.61 31.23 15.98
C LEU A 147 -1.39 31.06 17.28
N ARG A 148 -0.71 31.02 18.43
CA ARG A 148 -1.35 30.95 19.75
C ARG A 148 -2.03 32.26 20.11
N GLU A 149 -1.39 33.40 19.85
CA GLU A 149 -1.96 34.73 20.02
C GLU A 149 -3.16 34.96 19.09
N GLU A 150 -3.06 34.57 17.82
CA GLU A 150 -4.18 34.64 16.86
C GLU A 150 -5.35 33.74 17.29
N ASN A 151 -5.09 32.52 17.74
CA ASN A 151 -6.13 31.62 18.28
C ASN A 151 -6.76 32.16 19.57
N GLN A 152 -5.99 32.82 20.43
CA GLN A 152 -6.51 33.44 21.64
C GLN A 152 -7.37 34.66 21.31
N ALA A 153 -6.94 35.51 20.37
CA ALA A 153 -7.73 36.64 19.88
C ALA A 153 -9.04 36.19 19.21
N LEU A 154 -9.01 35.10 18.42
CA LEU A 154 -10.20 34.49 17.82
C LEU A 154 -11.15 33.95 18.89
N LYS A 155 -10.64 33.28 19.93
CA LYS A 155 -11.45 32.80 21.06
C LYS A 155 -12.06 33.95 21.86
N GLU A 156 -11.33 35.04 22.10
CA GLU A 156 -11.85 36.22 22.79
C GLU A 156 -12.90 36.98 21.96
N MET A 157 -12.77 37.00 20.63
CA MET A 157 -13.79 37.56 19.73
C MET A 157 -15.05 36.70 19.70
N ILE A 158 -14.92 35.36 19.69
CA ILE A 158 -16.05 34.42 19.77
C ILE A 158 -16.74 34.48 21.15
N ASN A 159 -15.97 34.72 22.22
CA ASN A 159 -16.54 34.81 23.56
C ASN A 159 -17.14 36.20 23.85
N LYS A 160 -16.69 37.25 23.16
CA LYS A 160 -17.38 38.56 23.17
C LYS A 160 -18.69 38.53 22.37
N SER A 161 -18.82 37.67 21.36
CA SER A 161 -20.08 37.46 20.63
C SER A 161 -21.05 36.49 21.32
N SER A 162 -20.67 35.86 22.43
CA SER A 162 -21.55 34.98 23.21
C SER A 162 -22.37 35.69 24.29
N CYS A 163 -22.20 37.01 24.49
CA CYS A 163 -23.10 37.79 25.35
C CYS A 163 -24.39 38.17 24.60
N LEU A 164 -25.22 37.15 24.33
CA LEU A 164 -26.55 37.27 23.70
C LEU A 164 -27.63 37.90 24.62
N LYS A 165 -27.25 38.54 25.73
CA LYS A 165 -28.21 39.09 26.70
C LYS A 165 -28.10 40.59 26.99
N CYS A 166 -27.33 41.37 26.23
CA CYS A 166 -27.43 42.82 26.36
C CYS A 166 -27.17 43.57 25.03
N CYS A 167 -28.16 44.38 24.65
CA CYS A 167 -28.14 45.48 23.67
C CYS A 167 -28.69 45.21 22.26
N SER A 168 -29.79 45.91 21.99
CA SER A 168 -30.55 46.02 20.75
C SER A 168 -29.78 46.84 19.69
N SER A 169 -29.24 46.19 18.65
CA SER A 169 -28.99 46.79 17.32
C SER A 169 -28.42 45.77 16.34
N ALA A 170 -29.29 44.93 15.77
CA ALA A 170 -28.92 43.95 14.75
C ALA A 170 -28.52 44.58 13.39
N ASN A 171 -28.88 45.85 13.14
CA ASN A 171 -28.64 46.48 11.82
C ASN A 171 -27.23 47.03 11.60
N SER A 172 -26.43 47.27 12.65
CA SER A 172 -25.06 47.81 12.50
C SER A 172 -24.02 46.71 12.22
N ILE A 173 -24.29 45.47 12.62
CA ILE A 173 -23.35 44.33 12.49
C ILE A 173 -23.39 43.75 11.07
N ALA A 174 -24.56 43.73 10.43
CA ALA A 174 -24.71 43.26 9.05
C ALA A 174 -23.92 44.11 8.04
N ILE A 175 -23.90 45.43 8.20
CA ILE A 175 -23.16 46.36 7.33
C ILE A 175 -21.63 46.24 7.53
N SER A 176 -21.19 45.94 8.75
CA SER A 176 -19.76 45.74 9.05
C SER A 176 -19.23 44.39 8.57
N MET A 177 -20.05 43.33 8.56
CA MET A 177 -19.67 42.01 8.03
C MET A 177 -19.52 42.03 6.50
N ASP A 178 -20.38 42.75 5.79
CA ASP A 178 -20.35 42.87 4.32
C ASP A 178 -19.12 43.68 3.82
N SER A 179 -18.75 44.71 4.58
CA SER A 179 -17.51 45.48 4.38
C SER A 179 -16.22 44.66 4.63
N MET A 180 -16.27 43.62 5.48
CA MET A 180 -15.10 42.81 5.82
C MET A 180 -14.92 41.64 4.85
N PHE A 181 -16.04 41.07 4.35
CA PHE A 181 -16.05 40.05 3.30
C PHE A 181 -15.50 40.61 1.98
N THR A 182 -15.94 41.81 1.60
CA THR A 182 -15.46 42.51 0.40
C THR A 182 -13.96 42.85 0.46
N SER A 183 -13.41 43.16 1.64
CA SER A 183 -11.97 43.40 1.83
C SER A 183 -11.12 42.12 1.77
N SER A 184 -11.65 41.00 2.28
CA SER A 184 -11.00 39.69 2.21
C SER A 184 -10.99 39.15 0.78
N ASP A 185 -12.10 39.28 0.05
CA ASP A 185 -12.18 38.92 -1.36
C ASP A 185 -11.26 39.77 -2.24
N GLN A 186 -11.13 41.07 -1.96
CA GLN A 186 -10.17 41.94 -2.65
C GLN A 186 -8.71 41.52 -2.43
N LYS A 187 -8.32 41.13 -1.20
CA LYS A 187 -6.97 40.61 -0.93
C LYS A 187 -6.74 39.26 -1.61
N GLN A 188 -7.76 38.40 -1.65
CA GLN A 188 -7.68 37.10 -2.32
C GLN A 188 -7.55 37.26 -3.84
N GLN A 189 -8.25 38.23 -4.44
CA GLN A 189 -8.10 38.58 -5.86
C GLN A 189 -6.76 39.24 -6.19
N GLN A 190 -6.21 40.07 -5.29
CA GLN A 190 -4.86 40.62 -5.45
C GLN A 190 -3.79 39.53 -5.44
N LEU A 191 -3.88 38.56 -4.53
CA LEU A 191 -2.95 37.43 -4.46
C LEU A 191 -3.04 36.51 -5.69
N VAL A 192 -4.25 36.25 -6.19
CA VAL A 192 -4.44 35.46 -7.42
C VAL A 192 -3.84 36.18 -8.63
N THR A 193 -4.02 37.50 -8.73
CA THR A 193 -3.44 38.30 -9.81
C THR A 193 -1.91 38.29 -9.76
N GLU A 194 -1.32 38.39 -8.57
CA GLU A 194 0.13 38.34 -8.38
C GLU A 194 0.69 36.94 -8.67
N ILE A 195 -0.02 35.86 -8.33
CA ILE A 195 0.39 34.49 -8.69
C ILE A 195 0.39 34.31 -10.22
N VAL A 196 -0.59 34.87 -10.93
CA VAL A 196 -0.64 34.81 -12.41
C VAL A 196 0.51 35.63 -13.01
N ARG A 197 0.80 36.81 -12.46
CA ARG A 197 1.93 37.66 -12.88
C ARG A 197 3.27 36.97 -12.68
N LEU A 198 3.51 36.42 -11.49
CA LEU A 198 4.73 35.69 -11.15
C LEU A 198 4.90 34.42 -12.00
N LYS A 199 3.81 33.72 -12.33
CA LYS A 199 3.86 32.56 -13.26
C LYS A 199 4.27 32.98 -14.67
N ALA A 200 3.74 34.09 -15.18
CA ALA A 200 4.13 34.61 -16.50
C ALA A 200 5.60 35.09 -16.51
N GLU A 201 6.06 35.69 -15.41
CA GLU A 201 7.46 36.12 -15.25
C GLU A 201 8.41 34.92 -15.18
N VAL A 202 8.05 33.86 -14.44
CA VAL A 202 8.82 32.61 -14.39
C VAL A 202 8.89 31.93 -15.75
N GLU A 203 7.78 31.90 -16.50
CA GLU A 203 7.77 31.31 -17.85
C GLU A 203 8.59 32.16 -18.84
N GLY A 204 8.53 33.48 -18.73
CA GLY A 204 9.37 34.41 -19.49
C GLY A 204 10.87 34.23 -19.20
N LEU A 205 11.24 34.08 -17.93
CA LEU A 205 12.62 33.76 -17.53
C LEU A 205 13.06 32.39 -18.01
N ARG A 206 12.16 31.41 -18.04
CA ARG A 206 12.41 30.06 -18.58
C ARG A 206 12.69 30.10 -20.08
N THR A 207 11.91 30.88 -20.82
CA THR A 207 12.04 31.08 -22.26
C THR A 207 13.33 31.86 -22.59
N ALA A 208 13.67 32.85 -21.76
CA ALA A 208 14.93 33.59 -21.89
C ALA A 208 16.14 32.70 -21.60
N LEU A 209 16.05 31.76 -20.66
CA LEU A 209 17.11 30.81 -20.34
C LEU A 209 17.37 29.82 -21.49
N GLU A 210 16.33 29.47 -22.25
CA GLU A 210 16.44 28.62 -23.46
C GLU A 210 17.09 29.35 -24.65
N GLN A 211 16.97 30.69 -24.73
CA GLN A 211 17.58 31.51 -25.78
C GLN A 211 19.08 31.78 -25.56
N TYR A 212 19.63 31.50 -24.37
CA TYR A 212 21.06 31.66 -24.06
C TYR A 212 21.88 30.35 -24.16
N ALA A 213 21.29 29.25 -24.64
CA ALA A 213 22.06 28.05 -24.94
C ALA A 213 22.87 28.26 -26.24
N PRO A 214 24.22 28.16 -26.22
CA PRO A 214 25.02 28.43 -27.41
C PRO A 214 24.74 27.40 -28.50
N ALA A 215 24.38 27.89 -29.68
CA ALA A 215 24.20 27.09 -30.87
C ALA A 215 25.53 26.45 -31.29
N GLY A 216 25.52 25.12 -31.33
CA GLY A 216 26.61 24.34 -31.93
C GLY A 216 26.98 23.14 -31.08
N THR A 217 26.37 21.98 -31.34
CA THR A 217 27.03 20.74 -31.81
C THR A 217 25.94 19.68 -31.93
N SER A 218 25.83 19.09 -33.12
CA SER A 218 24.99 17.93 -33.40
C SER A 218 25.35 16.75 -32.49
N ARG A 219 24.43 16.35 -31.60
CA ARG A 219 24.46 15.05 -30.92
C ARG A 219 23.04 14.51 -30.79
N SER A 220 22.83 13.32 -31.35
CA SER A 220 21.63 12.50 -31.17
C SER A 220 21.21 12.45 -29.71
N ARG A 221 19.98 12.86 -29.44
CA ARG A 221 19.36 12.79 -28.13
C ARG A 221 18.49 11.54 -28.10
N SER A 222 19.06 10.44 -27.60
CA SER A 222 18.30 9.31 -27.08
C SER A 222 18.30 9.40 -25.55
N GLY A 223 17.13 9.17 -24.94
CA GLY A 223 17.00 9.00 -23.49
C GLY A 223 16.56 10.24 -22.72
N GLU A 224 15.42 10.84 -23.10
CA GLU A 224 14.54 11.45 -22.10
C GLU A 224 13.43 10.44 -21.80
N ASN A 225 13.20 10.16 -20.51
CA ASN A 225 12.29 9.12 -20.01
C ASN A 225 10.94 9.14 -20.76
N GLU A 226 10.66 8.09 -21.54
CA GLU A 226 9.38 7.90 -22.22
C GLU A 226 8.20 7.95 -21.24
N ASP A 227 8.37 7.46 -20.01
CA ASP A 227 7.36 7.52 -18.93
C ASP A 227 7.01 8.95 -18.49
N ALA A 228 7.98 9.87 -18.49
CA ALA A 228 7.74 11.25 -18.10
C ALA A 228 7.03 12.04 -19.22
N ILE A 229 7.36 11.73 -20.48
CA ILE A 229 6.73 12.32 -21.68
C ILE A 229 5.31 11.77 -21.86
N GLU A 230 5.10 10.49 -21.60
CA GLU A 230 3.79 9.84 -21.65
C GLU A 230 2.87 10.30 -20.51
N GLY A 231 3.39 10.40 -19.28
CA GLY A 231 2.66 10.99 -18.16
C GLY A 231 2.25 12.44 -18.40
N ARG A 232 3.10 13.25 -19.06
CA ARG A 232 2.80 14.64 -19.42
C ARG A 232 1.74 14.73 -20.53
N ARG A 233 1.85 13.88 -21.57
CA ARG A 233 0.85 13.77 -22.64
C ARG A 233 -0.50 13.29 -22.12
N ASN A 234 -0.55 12.29 -21.23
CA ASN A 234 -1.79 11.80 -20.62
C ASN A 234 -2.41 12.83 -19.65
N LEU A 235 -1.59 13.61 -18.95
CA LEU A 235 -2.06 14.72 -18.12
C LEU A 235 -2.61 15.90 -18.94
N GLU A 236 -1.97 16.27 -20.04
CA GLU A 236 -2.46 17.31 -20.97
C GLU A 236 -3.68 16.84 -21.75
N LYS A 237 -3.71 15.57 -22.16
CA LYS A 237 -4.87 14.91 -22.79
C LYS A 237 -6.03 14.85 -21.80
N SER A 238 -5.80 14.48 -20.54
CA SER A 238 -6.81 14.50 -19.47
C SER A 238 -7.31 15.91 -19.19
N LYS A 239 -6.45 16.93 -19.06
CA LYS A 239 -6.91 18.32 -18.85
C LYS A 239 -7.74 18.87 -20.02
N ARG A 240 -7.50 18.41 -21.26
CA ARG A 240 -8.34 18.73 -22.43
C ARG A 240 -9.64 17.91 -22.46
N ILE A 241 -9.60 16.64 -22.05
CA ILE A 241 -10.76 15.74 -21.94
C ILE A 241 -11.72 16.23 -20.84
N PHE A 242 -11.18 16.70 -19.72
CA PHE A 242 -11.92 17.14 -18.54
C PHE A 242 -12.08 18.66 -18.46
N GLY A 243 -12.24 19.36 -19.59
CA GLY A 243 -12.73 20.75 -19.65
C GLY A 243 -14.17 20.92 -19.13
N LEU A 244 -14.55 20.12 -18.13
CA LEU A 244 -15.84 20.11 -17.47
C LEU A 244 -15.90 21.29 -16.51
N GLU A 245 -17.04 21.96 -16.54
CA GLU A 245 -17.36 22.98 -15.55
C GLU A 245 -17.38 22.33 -14.17
N LYS A 246 -16.67 22.95 -13.20
CA LYS A 246 -16.59 22.50 -11.80
C LYS A 246 -17.98 22.21 -11.21
N ALA A 247 -19.00 22.97 -11.60
CA ALA A 247 -20.40 22.76 -11.22
C ALA A 247 -20.93 21.38 -11.61
N ARG A 248 -20.67 20.93 -12.84
CA ARG A 248 -21.10 19.61 -13.33
C ARG A 248 -20.40 18.47 -12.59
N VAL A 249 -19.11 18.62 -12.27
CA VAL A 249 -18.37 17.63 -11.47
C VAL A 249 -18.97 17.52 -10.06
N MET A 250 -19.31 18.65 -9.44
CA MET A 250 -19.97 18.67 -8.13
C MET A 250 -21.35 18.00 -8.17
N GLU A 251 -22.15 18.26 -9.21
CA GLU A 251 -23.46 17.61 -9.38
C GLU A 251 -23.33 16.09 -9.51
N ILE A 252 -22.44 15.60 -10.37
CA ILE A 252 -22.17 14.17 -10.54
C ILE A 252 -21.72 13.53 -9.21
N ALA A 253 -20.83 14.20 -8.47
CA ALA A 253 -20.35 13.71 -7.19
C ALA A 253 -21.48 13.60 -6.14
N MET A 254 -22.40 14.57 -6.10
CA MET A 254 -23.53 14.53 -5.15
C MET A 254 -24.52 13.42 -5.50
N LYS A 255 -24.88 13.25 -6.79
CA LYS A 255 -25.73 12.14 -7.23
C LYS A 255 -25.12 10.78 -6.92
N ALA A 256 -23.82 10.63 -7.14
CA ALA A 256 -23.12 9.39 -6.80
C ALA A 256 -23.16 9.08 -5.29
N ILE A 257 -23.04 10.09 -4.42
CA ILE A 257 -23.21 9.89 -2.97
C ILE A 257 -24.63 9.41 -2.66
N GLU A 258 -25.65 10.07 -3.21
CA GLU A 258 -27.06 9.72 -2.95
C GLU A 258 -27.37 8.28 -3.41
N GLU A 259 -26.90 7.91 -4.60
CA GLU A 259 -27.04 6.57 -5.15
C GLU A 259 -26.32 5.51 -4.30
N VAL A 260 -25.05 5.74 -3.95
CA VAL A 260 -24.27 4.81 -3.12
C VAL A 260 -24.90 4.61 -1.74
N VAL A 261 -25.36 5.68 -1.09
CA VAL A 261 -26.05 5.59 0.21
C VAL A 261 -27.35 4.80 0.07
N LYS A 262 -28.17 5.09 -0.94
CA LYS A 262 -29.42 4.38 -1.18
C LYS A 262 -29.19 2.90 -1.49
N MET A 263 -28.19 2.57 -2.31
CA MET A 263 -27.82 1.20 -2.63
C MET A 263 -27.30 0.46 -1.39
N ALA A 264 -26.53 1.12 -0.52
CA ALA A 264 -26.01 0.52 0.71
C ALA A 264 -27.12 0.18 1.70
N ASP A 265 -28.10 1.07 1.88
CA ASP A 265 -29.19 0.89 2.85
C ASP A 265 -30.34 0.00 2.31
N SER A 266 -30.35 -0.35 1.03
CA SER A 266 -31.39 -1.19 0.40
C SER A 266 -31.24 -2.69 0.68
N GLY A 267 -32.31 -3.46 0.56
CA GLY A 267 -32.30 -4.93 0.66
C GLY A 267 -32.83 -5.61 -0.61
N GLU A 268 -33.49 -6.75 -0.46
CA GLU A 268 -34.35 -7.30 -1.51
C GLU A 268 -35.48 -6.29 -1.83
N PRO A 269 -35.87 -6.08 -3.10
CA PRO A 269 -35.48 -6.85 -4.29
C PRO A 269 -34.26 -6.29 -5.05
N LEU A 270 -33.63 -5.20 -4.58
CA LEU A 270 -32.48 -4.59 -5.25
C LEU A 270 -31.25 -5.49 -5.18
N TRP A 271 -30.98 -6.07 -4.02
CA TRP A 271 -29.90 -7.03 -3.82
C TRP A 271 -30.46 -8.44 -3.67
N ILE A 272 -30.07 -9.34 -4.56
CA ILE A 272 -30.46 -10.75 -4.53
C ILE A 272 -29.30 -11.56 -3.98
N ARG A 273 -29.55 -12.33 -2.94
CA ARG A 273 -28.54 -13.23 -2.39
C ARG A 273 -28.48 -14.53 -3.20
N SER A 274 -27.33 -14.80 -3.82
CA SER A 274 -27.04 -16.05 -4.53
C SER A 274 -27.05 -17.23 -3.56
N PHE A 275 -27.85 -18.27 -3.84
CA PHE A 275 -27.88 -19.49 -3.03
C PHE A 275 -26.56 -20.27 -3.07
N GLU A 276 -25.89 -20.30 -4.22
CA GLU A 276 -24.67 -21.08 -4.43
C GLU A 276 -23.44 -20.47 -3.76
N THR A 277 -23.35 -19.14 -3.77
CA THR A 277 -22.15 -18.41 -3.36
C THR A 277 -22.37 -17.52 -2.13
N GLY A 278 -23.63 -17.34 -1.73
CA GLY A 278 -24.03 -16.43 -0.67
C GLY A 278 -23.79 -14.95 -0.99
N ARG A 279 -23.36 -14.60 -2.20
CA ARG A 279 -23.05 -13.23 -2.65
C ARG A 279 -24.32 -12.40 -2.84
N GLU A 280 -24.24 -11.11 -2.57
CA GLU A 280 -25.28 -10.16 -2.97
C GLU A 280 -25.01 -9.65 -4.39
N LEU A 281 -25.93 -9.96 -5.29
CA LEU A 281 -25.89 -9.57 -6.69
C LEU A 281 -26.94 -8.49 -6.95
N LEU A 282 -26.59 -7.48 -7.74
CA LEU A 282 -27.52 -6.41 -8.08
C LEU A 282 -28.59 -6.94 -9.05
N ASN A 283 -29.85 -6.76 -8.69
CA ASN A 283 -30.96 -6.89 -9.62
C ASN A 283 -31.02 -5.66 -10.52
N TYR A 284 -30.46 -5.78 -11.72
CA TYR A 284 -30.32 -4.63 -12.61
C TYR A 284 -31.66 -4.06 -13.09
N ASP A 285 -32.69 -4.90 -13.26
CA ASP A 285 -34.03 -4.43 -13.63
C ASP A 285 -34.63 -3.56 -12.53
N GLU A 286 -34.43 -3.95 -11.27
CA GLU A 286 -34.88 -3.17 -10.13
C GLU A 286 -34.07 -1.89 -9.95
N TYR A 287 -32.75 -1.97 -10.14
CA TYR A 287 -31.87 -0.81 -10.18
C TYR A 287 -32.35 0.21 -11.23
N MET A 288 -32.62 -0.22 -12.46
CA MET A 288 -33.07 0.66 -13.53
C MET A 288 -34.43 1.30 -13.25
N LYS A 289 -35.33 0.63 -12.50
CA LYS A 289 -36.59 1.25 -12.05
C LYS A 289 -36.35 2.32 -10.98
N GLN A 290 -35.43 2.07 -10.05
CA GLN A 290 -35.17 2.95 -8.91
C GLN A 290 -34.33 4.19 -9.26
N PHE A 291 -33.52 4.10 -10.32
CA PHE A 291 -32.61 5.15 -10.80
C PHE A 291 -32.90 5.54 -12.26
N ALA A 292 -34.16 5.36 -12.68
CA ALA A 292 -34.61 5.65 -14.04
C ALA A 292 -34.36 7.13 -14.42
N GLY A 293 -33.73 7.36 -15.58
CA GLY A 293 -33.45 8.71 -16.10
C GLY A 293 -32.11 9.32 -15.67
N GLU A 294 -31.39 8.69 -14.74
CA GLU A 294 -30.04 9.13 -14.35
C GLU A 294 -28.93 8.45 -15.16
N HIS A 295 -29.23 7.28 -15.71
CA HIS A 295 -28.28 6.46 -16.47
C HIS A 295 -28.84 6.04 -17.83
N GLU A 296 -27.98 6.09 -18.84
CA GLU A 296 -28.24 5.50 -20.16
C GLU A 296 -28.19 3.97 -20.09
N GLN A 297 -28.77 3.31 -21.10
CA GLN A 297 -28.68 1.86 -21.24
C GLN A 297 -27.20 1.42 -21.29
N PRO A 298 -26.86 0.29 -20.65
CA PRO A 298 -25.48 -0.16 -20.62
C PRO A 298 -25.02 -0.57 -22.02
N GLU A 299 -23.84 -0.12 -22.41
CA GLU A 299 -23.16 -0.54 -23.64
C GLU A 299 -22.28 -1.79 -23.41
N GLY A 300 -22.03 -2.13 -22.15
CA GLY A 300 -21.18 -3.24 -21.71
C GLY A 300 -21.86 -4.21 -20.73
N GLU A 301 -21.07 -5.14 -20.20
CA GLU A 301 -21.50 -6.04 -19.13
C GLU A 301 -21.47 -5.29 -17.78
N ILE A 302 -22.55 -5.45 -17.02
CA ILE A 302 -22.66 -4.90 -15.68
C ILE A 302 -22.12 -5.91 -14.68
N GLU A 303 -21.13 -5.49 -13.89
CA GLU A 303 -20.60 -6.26 -12.76
C GLU A 303 -20.89 -5.46 -11.49
N ALA A 304 -21.80 -5.96 -10.66
CA ALA A 304 -22.21 -5.25 -9.44
C ALA A 304 -22.32 -6.18 -8.24
N SER A 305 -21.70 -5.78 -7.13
CA SER A 305 -21.67 -6.56 -5.89
C SER A 305 -21.60 -5.66 -4.67
N ARG A 306 -22.12 -6.18 -3.54
CA ARG A 306 -22.07 -5.56 -2.23
C ARG A 306 -21.50 -6.53 -1.21
N GLU A 307 -20.74 -6.01 -0.25
CA GLU A 307 -20.32 -6.76 0.93
C GLU A 307 -20.29 -5.86 2.16
N SER A 308 -20.61 -6.42 3.33
CA SER A 308 -20.47 -5.75 4.62
C SER A 308 -19.56 -6.53 5.55
N GLY A 309 -18.67 -5.83 6.24
CA GLY A 309 -17.70 -6.43 7.13
C GLY A 309 -17.18 -5.44 8.17
N VAL A 310 -16.50 -5.96 9.18
CA VAL A 310 -15.85 -5.15 10.22
C VAL A 310 -14.34 -5.13 9.99
N VAL A 311 -13.72 -3.97 10.18
CA VAL A 311 -12.27 -3.75 10.07
C VAL A 311 -11.71 -3.09 11.33
N PHE A 312 -10.44 -3.37 11.63
CA PHE A 312 -9.74 -2.96 12.85
C PHE A 312 -8.94 -1.68 12.65
N VAL A 313 -9.64 -0.57 12.47
CA VAL A 313 -9.05 0.76 12.26
C VAL A 313 -10.06 1.83 12.67
N ASP A 314 -9.58 2.99 13.12
CA ASP A 314 -10.45 4.13 13.40
C ASP A 314 -10.99 4.75 12.11
N LEU A 315 -12.21 5.29 12.20
CA LEU A 315 -12.96 5.81 11.07
C LEU A 315 -12.20 6.92 10.32
N HIS A 316 -11.55 7.83 11.04
CA HIS A 316 -10.85 8.96 10.43
C HIS A 316 -9.60 8.50 9.68
N ARG A 317 -8.83 7.55 10.22
CA ARG A 317 -7.71 6.94 9.53
C ARG A 317 -8.16 6.19 8.30
N LEU A 318 -9.24 5.41 8.37
CA LEU A 318 -9.74 4.67 7.21
C LEU A 318 -10.17 5.61 6.08
N VAL A 319 -10.95 6.64 6.40
CA VAL A 319 -11.34 7.68 5.42
C VAL A 319 -10.09 8.36 4.84
N GLN A 320 -9.12 8.72 5.68
CA GLN A 320 -7.87 9.34 5.22
C GLN A 320 -7.08 8.41 4.30
N SER A 321 -7.03 7.10 4.58
CA SER A 321 -6.35 6.13 3.73
C SER A 321 -7.03 5.95 2.37
N PHE A 322 -8.35 6.10 2.27
CA PHE A 322 -9.04 6.11 0.97
C PHE A 322 -8.80 7.39 0.16
N MET A 323 -8.66 8.54 0.83
CA MET A 323 -8.46 9.85 0.19
C MET A 323 -7.00 10.17 -0.12
N ASP A 324 -6.06 9.44 0.48
CA ASP A 324 -4.63 9.50 0.17
C ASP A 324 -4.26 8.42 -0.83
N VAL A 325 -3.81 8.82 -2.02
CA VAL A 325 -3.54 7.88 -3.12
C VAL A 325 -2.44 6.87 -2.81
N VAL A 326 -1.47 7.23 -1.96
CA VAL A 326 -0.37 6.33 -1.59
C VAL A 326 -0.90 5.27 -0.61
N GLN A 327 -1.60 5.70 0.44
CA GLN A 327 -2.19 4.77 1.42
C GLN A 327 -3.25 3.88 0.79
N TRP A 328 -4.08 4.42 -0.12
CA TRP A 328 -5.09 3.64 -0.83
C TRP A 328 -4.43 2.52 -1.65
N LYS A 329 -3.36 2.84 -2.39
CA LYS A 329 -2.60 1.84 -3.14
C LYS A 329 -1.92 0.80 -2.23
N GLU A 330 -1.35 1.24 -1.10
CA GLU A 330 -0.73 0.34 -0.11
C GLU A 330 -1.73 -0.60 0.57
N MET A 331 -2.99 -0.18 0.67
CA MET A 331 -4.08 -0.99 1.23
C MET A 331 -4.52 -2.11 0.28
N PHE A 332 -4.45 -1.88 -1.04
CA PHE A 332 -4.92 -2.82 -2.06
C PHE A 332 -3.84 -3.16 -3.11
N PRO A 333 -2.65 -3.65 -2.70
CA PRO A 333 -1.52 -3.80 -3.61
C PRO A 333 -1.74 -4.93 -4.65
N SER A 334 -2.58 -5.92 -4.35
CA SER A 334 -2.94 -7.00 -5.28
C SER A 334 -3.99 -6.58 -6.31
N ILE A 335 -4.81 -5.58 -6.00
CA ILE A 335 -5.89 -5.08 -6.86
C ILE A 335 -5.46 -3.82 -7.63
N ILE A 336 -4.62 -2.96 -7.07
CA ILE A 336 -4.23 -1.66 -7.65
C ILE A 336 -2.73 -1.66 -8.02
N SER A 337 -2.43 -1.68 -9.32
CA SER A 337 -1.05 -1.58 -9.82
C SER A 337 -0.56 -0.12 -9.86
N LYS A 338 -1.43 0.81 -10.28
CA LYS A 338 -1.14 2.25 -10.38
C LYS A 338 -2.34 3.06 -9.90
N ALA A 339 -2.06 4.20 -9.29
CA ALA A 339 -3.06 5.19 -8.93
C ALA A 339 -2.43 6.57 -8.89
N SER A 340 -3.21 7.60 -9.25
CA SER A 340 -2.79 9.00 -9.13
C SER A 340 -4.00 9.91 -8.92
N THR A 341 -3.81 10.97 -8.15
CA THR A 341 -4.74 12.10 -8.12
C THR A 341 -4.40 13.03 -9.28
N ILE A 342 -5.28 13.13 -10.26
CA ILE A 342 -5.11 13.99 -11.44
C ILE A 342 -5.32 15.45 -11.05
N GLU A 343 -6.41 15.71 -10.32
CA GLU A 343 -6.79 17.05 -9.89
C GLU A 343 -7.57 17.00 -8.57
N VAL A 344 -7.33 17.96 -7.69
CA VAL A 344 -8.17 18.18 -6.51
C VAL A 344 -9.17 19.28 -6.83
N VAL A 345 -10.42 18.90 -7.09
CA VAL A 345 -11.50 19.80 -7.50
C VAL A 345 -12.02 20.59 -6.28
N CYS A 346 -12.15 19.92 -5.14
CA CYS A 346 -12.52 20.50 -3.86
C CYS A 346 -11.69 19.87 -2.74
N ASN A 347 -11.07 20.68 -1.88
CA ASN A 347 -10.31 20.17 -0.74
C ASN A 347 -11.19 19.71 0.43
N GLY A 348 -12.48 20.08 0.43
CA GLY A 348 -13.37 19.89 1.57
C GLY A 348 -12.91 20.66 2.81
N ASP A 349 -13.41 20.26 3.97
CA ASP A 349 -12.81 20.63 5.25
C ASP A 349 -11.41 20.01 5.33
N GLY A 350 -10.36 20.82 5.23
CA GLY A 350 -8.99 20.36 5.03
C GLY A 350 -8.48 19.39 6.10
N SER A 351 -9.06 19.40 7.30
CA SER A 351 -8.68 18.48 8.39
C SER A 351 -9.41 17.13 8.33
N THR A 352 -10.67 17.11 7.87
CA THR A 352 -11.52 15.91 7.89
C THR A 352 -11.80 15.33 6.50
N ARG A 353 -11.40 16.05 5.43
CA ARG A 353 -11.73 15.76 4.03
C ARG A 353 -13.24 15.73 3.73
N ASN A 354 -14.08 16.24 4.63
CA ASN A 354 -15.53 16.30 4.42
C ASN A 354 -15.86 17.23 3.24
N GLY A 355 -16.56 16.71 2.24
CA GLY A 355 -16.87 17.41 0.99
C GLY A 355 -15.69 17.50 0.02
N ALA A 356 -14.61 16.76 0.24
CA ALA A 356 -13.49 16.71 -0.69
C ALA A 356 -13.87 15.96 -1.96
N ILE A 357 -13.44 16.48 -3.11
CA ILE A 357 -13.70 15.93 -4.44
C ILE A 357 -12.38 15.91 -5.20
N GLN A 358 -12.00 14.73 -5.69
CA GLN A 358 -10.76 14.48 -6.42
C GLN A 358 -11.08 13.79 -7.74
N LEU A 359 -10.40 14.19 -8.81
CA LEU A 359 -10.34 13.42 -10.05
C LEU A 359 -9.17 12.44 -9.93
N MET A 360 -9.47 11.15 -10.06
CA MET A 360 -8.57 10.04 -9.82
C MET A 360 -8.35 9.23 -11.09
N PHE A 361 -7.17 8.65 -11.20
CA PHE A 361 -6.85 7.56 -12.11
C PHE A 361 -6.45 6.34 -11.29
N ALA A 362 -6.90 5.16 -11.73
CA ALA A 362 -6.41 3.88 -11.23
C ALA A 362 -6.26 2.87 -12.35
N GLU A 363 -5.25 2.02 -12.22
CA GLU A 363 -5.06 0.81 -13.02
C GLU A 363 -5.31 -0.38 -12.08
N LEU A 364 -6.41 -1.10 -12.30
CA LEU A 364 -6.75 -2.29 -11.53
C LEU A 364 -6.20 -3.54 -12.21
N GLN A 365 -5.61 -4.43 -11.42
CA GLN A 365 -4.94 -5.62 -11.91
C GLN A 365 -5.48 -6.89 -11.28
N MET A 366 -5.27 -7.99 -12.00
CA MET A 366 -5.22 -9.33 -11.46
C MET A 366 -3.75 -9.73 -11.41
N LEU A 367 -3.33 -10.53 -10.43
CA LEU A 367 -1.94 -11.00 -10.31
C LEU A 367 -1.60 -12.11 -11.33
N THR A 368 -1.89 -11.83 -12.60
CA THR A 368 -1.54 -12.62 -13.77
C THR A 368 -1.36 -11.69 -14.98
N PRO A 369 -0.34 -11.90 -15.82
CA PRO A 369 -0.11 -11.11 -17.03
C PRO A 369 -1.03 -11.55 -18.19
N VAL A 370 -1.96 -12.47 -17.93
CA VAL A 370 -2.92 -13.00 -18.92
C VAL A 370 -4.11 -12.07 -19.06
N PHE A 371 -4.51 -11.40 -17.99
CA PHE A 371 -5.67 -10.52 -17.94
C PHE A 371 -5.20 -9.06 -18.06
N PRO A 372 -5.66 -8.28 -19.06
CA PRO A 372 -5.26 -6.89 -19.21
C PRO A 372 -5.81 -6.06 -18.03
N PRO A 373 -5.05 -5.06 -17.54
CA PRO A 373 -5.53 -4.23 -16.44
C PRO A 373 -6.73 -3.38 -16.86
N ARG A 374 -7.59 -3.02 -15.89
CA ARG A 374 -8.68 -2.06 -16.08
C ARG A 374 -8.17 -0.66 -15.74
N GLU A 375 -7.98 0.17 -16.75
CA GLU A 375 -7.67 1.59 -16.56
C GLU A 375 -8.96 2.39 -16.40
N VAL A 376 -9.08 3.13 -15.30
CA VAL A 376 -10.30 3.88 -14.98
C VAL A 376 -9.98 5.29 -14.50
N TYR A 377 -10.75 6.24 -15.02
CA TYR A 377 -10.78 7.63 -14.57
C TYR A 377 -12.12 7.86 -13.86
N PHE A 378 -12.07 8.42 -12.66
CA PHE A 378 -13.26 8.58 -11.82
C PHE A 378 -13.14 9.76 -10.87
N ILE A 379 -14.28 10.32 -10.50
CA ILE A 379 -14.42 11.27 -9.40
C ILE A 379 -14.51 10.47 -8.11
N ARG A 380 -13.62 10.75 -7.16
CA ARG A 380 -13.73 10.31 -5.77
C ARG A 380 -14.22 11.47 -4.91
N THR A 381 -15.27 11.24 -4.14
CA THR A 381 -15.82 12.20 -3.20
C THR A 381 -15.95 11.60 -1.82
N CYS A 382 -15.73 12.40 -0.78
CA CYS A 382 -15.87 11.98 0.61
C CYS A 382 -16.82 12.93 1.34
N LYS A 383 -17.80 12.39 2.05
CA LYS A 383 -18.79 13.19 2.80
C LYS A 383 -19.15 12.52 4.12
N ARG A 384 -19.28 13.34 5.16
CA ARG A 384 -19.82 12.92 6.45
C ARG A 384 -21.34 12.86 6.39
N LEU A 385 -21.93 11.71 6.71
CA LEU A 385 -23.38 11.49 6.76
C LEU A 385 -23.94 11.77 8.16
N SER A 386 -23.24 11.30 9.19
CA SER A 386 -23.51 11.56 10.61
C SER A 386 -22.19 11.68 11.38
N LEU A 387 -22.22 11.87 12.70
CA LEU A 387 -20.98 11.92 13.50
C LEU A 387 -20.14 10.64 13.37
N GLU A 388 -20.80 9.49 13.24
CA GLU A 388 -20.19 8.15 13.23
C GLU A 388 -20.23 7.50 11.85
N LYS A 389 -20.83 8.11 10.83
CA LYS A 389 -21.03 7.50 9.50
C LYS A 389 -20.53 8.40 8.37
N TRP A 390 -19.73 7.83 7.47
CA TRP A 390 -19.10 8.49 6.34
C TRP A 390 -19.33 7.70 5.04
N VAL A 391 -19.26 8.40 3.92
CA VAL A 391 -19.27 7.82 2.58
C VAL A 391 -18.05 8.29 1.80
N VAL A 392 -17.39 7.35 1.15
CA VAL A 392 -16.45 7.60 0.06
C VAL A 392 -17.09 7.04 -1.20
N ALA A 393 -17.45 7.89 -2.16
CA ALA A 393 -18.12 7.49 -3.40
C ALA A 393 -17.23 7.76 -4.62
N ASP A 394 -17.23 6.81 -5.54
CA ASP A 394 -16.47 6.80 -6.78
C ASP A 394 -17.44 6.70 -7.97
N VAL A 395 -17.25 7.54 -9.00
CA VAL A 395 -18.04 7.50 -10.23
C VAL A 395 -17.24 7.99 -11.43
N SER A 396 -17.30 7.27 -12.55
CA SER A 396 -16.68 7.68 -13.81
C SER A 396 -17.51 8.77 -14.51
N ILE A 397 -16.84 9.60 -15.32
CA ILE A 397 -17.50 10.65 -16.09
C ILE A 397 -17.75 10.15 -17.51
N ASN A 398 -19.01 10.18 -17.93
CA ASN A 398 -19.42 9.84 -19.29
C ASN A 398 -19.02 10.99 -20.23
N ASN A 399 -17.81 10.90 -20.81
CA ASN A 399 -17.35 11.68 -21.99
C ASN A 399 -15.97 11.24 -22.52
N VAL A 400 -15.39 10.15 -22.02
CA VAL A 400 -14.05 9.69 -22.42
C VAL A 400 -14.09 8.73 -23.62
N GLY A 401 -15.28 8.49 -24.20
CA GLY A 401 -15.47 7.54 -25.30
C GLY A 401 -14.96 7.99 -26.67
N ASP A 402 -14.89 9.30 -26.93
CA ASP A 402 -14.65 9.79 -28.30
C ASP A 402 -13.18 10.14 -28.62
N SER A 403 -12.26 10.03 -27.65
CA SER A 403 -10.84 10.47 -27.85
C SER A 403 -9.77 9.51 -27.33
N ILE A 404 -10.16 8.35 -26.79
CA ILE A 404 -9.23 7.26 -26.48
C ILE A 404 -9.26 6.30 -27.67
N ASP A 405 -8.08 5.92 -28.15
CA ASP A 405 -7.92 4.94 -29.21
C ASP A 405 -8.87 3.75 -28.99
N SER A 406 -9.60 3.39 -30.05
CA SER A 406 -10.55 2.28 -30.14
C SER A 406 -9.95 0.88 -29.91
N SER A 407 -8.76 0.81 -29.30
CA SER A 407 -7.98 -0.38 -28.98
C SER A 407 -7.92 -0.70 -27.47
N SER A 408 -8.28 0.22 -26.56
CA SER A 408 -8.35 -0.06 -25.11
C SER A 408 -9.74 -0.56 -24.72
N SER A 409 -9.80 -1.65 -23.95
CA SER A 409 -11.06 -2.17 -23.42
C SER A 409 -11.70 -1.15 -22.49
N PHE A 410 -12.83 -0.57 -22.89
CA PHE A 410 -13.54 0.41 -22.07
C PHE A 410 -14.10 -0.25 -20.79
N CYS A 411 -13.81 0.34 -19.64
CA CYS A 411 -14.36 -0.07 -18.35
C CYS A 411 -14.54 1.19 -17.49
N ARG A 412 -15.78 1.44 -17.04
CA ARG A 412 -16.14 2.61 -16.25
C ARG A 412 -16.73 2.19 -14.90
N LYS A 413 -16.50 3.02 -13.90
CA LYS A 413 -17.09 2.87 -12.57
C LYS A 413 -18.45 3.57 -12.56
N ARG A 414 -19.54 2.82 -12.36
CA ARG A 414 -20.84 3.40 -11.97
C ARG A 414 -20.78 3.77 -10.49
N PRO A 415 -21.74 4.53 -9.93
CA PRO A 415 -21.70 4.92 -8.53
C PRO A 415 -21.40 3.74 -7.60
N SER A 416 -20.23 3.82 -6.98
CA SER A 416 -19.55 2.78 -6.21
C SER A 416 -18.87 3.41 -5.01
N GLY A 417 -18.25 2.62 -4.14
CA GLY A 417 -17.42 3.12 -3.06
C GLY A 417 -17.71 2.39 -1.75
N CYS A 418 -17.63 3.09 -0.63
CA CYS A 418 -17.89 2.51 0.66
C CYS A 418 -18.62 3.44 1.64
N ILE A 419 -19.42 2.82 2.49
CA ILE A 419 -19.97 3.43 3.71
C ILE A 419 -19.12 2.94 4.87
N ILE A 420 -18.64 3.86 5.70
CA ILE A 420 -17.80 3.57 6.86
C ILE A 420 -18.53 4.09 8.09
N GLU A 421 -18.80 3.20 9.03
CA GLU A 421 -19.51 3.49 10.27
C GLU A 421 -18.65 3.07 11.47
N ASP A 422 -18.44 4.00 12.41
CA ASP A 422 -17.73 3.71 13.65
C ASP A 422 -18.58 2.76 14.50
N THR A 423 -18.00 1.62 14.85
CA THR A 423 -18.54 0.70 15.82
C THR A 423 -17.63 0.80 17.04
N SER A 424 -18.13 1.38 18.13
CA SER A 424 -17.44 1.62 19.40
C SER A 424 -16.21 0.71 19.64
N ASN A 425 -15.10 1.30 20.13
CA ASN A 425 -13.79 0.65 20.41
C ASN A 425 -12.77 0.64 19.24
N GLY A 426 -12.89 1.54 18.27
CA GLY A 426 -11.89 1.68 17.20
C GLY A 426 -12.01 0.62 16.10
N HIS A 427 -13.21 0.10 15.92
CA HIS A 427 -13.58 -0.78 14.81
C HIS A 427 -14.50 0.00 13.87
N CYS A 428 -14.43 -0.28 12.58
CA CYS A 428 -15.40 0.26 11.64
C CYS A 428 -16.21 -0.87 11.01
N LYS A 429 -17.54 -0.72 10.98
CA LYS A 429 -18.38 -1.45 10.04
C LYS A 429 -18.29 -0.77 8.68
N VAL A 430 -17.97 -1.53 7.66
CA VAL A 430 -17.81 -1.05 6.29
C VAL A 430 -18.81 -1.78 5.40
N ILE A 431 -19.46 -1.05 4.50
CA ILE A 431 -20.21 -1.61 3.39
C ILE A 431 -19.49 -1.19 2.12
N VAL A 432 -18.95 -2.15 1.36
CA VAL A 432 -18.29 -1.92 0.08
C VAL A 432 -19.28 -2.20 -1.04
N LEU A 433 -19.33 -1.28 -2.01
CA LEU A 433 -20.16 -1.33 -3.20
C LEU A 433 -19.27 -1.17 -4.43
N GLU A 434 -19.21 -2.22 -5.24
CA GLU A 434 -18.50 -2.17 -6.51
C GLU A 434 -19.51 -2.36 -7.64
N HIS A 435 -19.64 -1.35 -8.49
CA HIS A 435 -20.55 -1.30 -9.61
C HIS A 435 -19.81 -0.83 -10.87
N TRP A 436 -19.63 -1.75 -11.80
CA TRP A 436 -18.84 -1.57 -13.01
C TRP A 436 -19.69 -1.77 -14.24
N GLU A 437 -19.31 -1.06 -15.30
CA GLU A 437 -19.74 -1.33 -16.66
C GLU A 437 -18.50 -1.48 -17.54
N CYS A 438 -18.27 -2.69 -18.04
CA CYS A 438 -17.06 -2.99 -18.78
C CYS A 438 -17.38 -3.69 -20.10
N GLN A 439 -16.58 -3.41 -21.11
CA GLN A 439 -16.74 -4.03 -22.41
C GLN A 439 -16.55 -5.55 -22.30
N LYS A 440 -17.40 -6.30 -22.98
CA LYS A 440 -17.31 -7.75 -23.03
C LYS A 440 -15.96 -8.18 -23.62
N THR A 441 -15.11 -8.78 -22.80
CA THR A 441 -13.77 -9.22 -23.20
C THR A 441 -13.80 -10.65 -23.74
N LYS A 442 -13.05 -10.92 -24.82
CA LYS A 442 -12.86 -12.27 -25.36
C LYS A 442 -11.76 -13.00 -24.56
N LEU A 443 -12.09 -13.40 -23.34
CA LEU A 443 -11.16 -14.15 -22.46
C LEU A 443 -11.37 -15.66 -22.60
N ARG A 444 -10.38 -16.46 -22.18
CA ARG A 444 -10.60 -17.89 -21.95
C ARG A 444 -11.65 -18.05 -20.84
N THR A 445 -12.52 -19.05 -20.97
CA THR A 445 -13.69 -19.29 -20.10
C THR A 445 -13.36 -19.21 -18.62
N MET A 446 -12.23 -19.78 -18.17
CA MET A 446 -11.85 -19.78 -16.75
C MET A 446 -11.65 -18.37 -16.18
N TYR A 447 -10.90 -17.48 -16.85
CA TYR A 447 -10.71 -16.10 -16.37
C TYR A 447 -12.02 -15.32 -16.38
N GLN A 448 -12.89 -15.57 -17.36
CA GLN A 448 -14.21 -14.96 -17.41
C GLN A 448 -15.08 -15.42 -16.24
N THR A 449 -15.05 -16.70 -15.86
CA THR A 449 -15.73 -17.20 -14.66
C THR A 449 -15.22 -16.52 -13.39
N MET A 450 -13.90 -16.33 -13.24
CA MET A 450 -13.32 -15.63 -12.07
C MET A 450 -13.77 -14.17 -11.97
N VAL A 451 -13.83 -13.46 -13.10
CA VAL A 451 -14.29 -12.06 -13.14
C VAL A 451 -15.80 -11.97 -12.88
N ASN A 452 -16.61 -12.77 -13.58
CA ASN A 452 -18.07 -12.73 -13.47
C ASN A 452 -18.56 -13.20 -12.09
N SER A 453 -17.78 -14.04 -11.41
CA SER A 453 -18.03 -14.43 -10.03
C SER A 453 -17.64 -13.33 -9.02
N GLY A 454 -17.06 -12.22 -9.46
CA GLY A 454 -16.63 -11.15 -8.55
C GLY A 454 -15.48 -11.55 -7.63
N LEU A 455 -14.75 -12.63 -7.94
CA LEU A 455 -13.56 -13.03 -7.18
C LEU A 455 -12.42 -12.02 -7.32
N ILE A 456 -12.34 -11.35 -8.48
CA ILE A 456 -11.22 -10.48 -8.80
C ILE A 456 -11.51 -9.02 -8.45
N PHE A 457 -12.63 -8.46 -8.93
CA PHE A 457 -12.97 -7.04 -8.76
C PHE A 457 -14.25 -6.80 -7.94
N GLY A 458 -14.85 -7.85 -7.35
CA GLY A 458 -16.07 -7.74 -6.56
C GLY A 458 -15.82 -7.26 -5.13
N ALA A 459 -16.86 -6.71 -4.50
CA ALA A 459 -16.82 -6.07 -3.17
C ALA A 459 -16.22 -6.97 -2.07
N ARG A 460 -16.42 -8.28 -2.17
CA ARG A 460 -15.86 -9.27 -1.25
C ARG A 460 -14.34 -9.33 -1.25
N HIS A 461 -13.72 -9.24 -2.42
CA HIS A 461 -12.27 -9.25 -2.52
C HIS A 461 -11.70 -7.97 -1.91
N TRP A 462 -12.27 -6.81 -2.26
CA TRP A 462 -11.92 -5.53 -1.63
C TRP A 462 -12.06 -5.58 -0.10
N MET A 463 -13.15 -6.15 0.42
CA MET A 463 -13.35 -6.31 1.86
C MET A 463 -12.28 -7.21 2.50
N ALA A 464 -12.02 -8.39 1.93
CA ALA A 464 -11.04 -9.32 2.46
C ALA A 464 -9.60 -8.76 2.45
N THR A 465 -9.22 -8.05 1.38
CA THR A 465 -7.92 -7.36 1.29
C THR A 465 -7.83 -6.22 2.30
N MET A 466 -8.90 -5.44 2.48
CA MET A 466 -8.97 -4.37 3.51
C MET A 466 -8.81 -4.94 4.92
N GLN A 467 -9.55 -6.00 5.25
CA GLN A 467 -9.45 -6.68 6.55
C GLN A 467 -8.03 -7.17 6.81
N THR A 468 -7.43 -7.84 5.82
CA THR A 468 -6.05 -8.34 5.92
C THR A 468 -5.05 -7.19 6.13
N HIS A 469 -5.23 -6.05 5.45
CA HIS A 469 -4.38 -4.87 5.65
C HIS A 469 -4.55 -4.25 7.04
N CYS A 470 -5.79 -4.06 7.51
CA CYS A 470 -6.06 -3.53 8.84
C CYS A 470 -5.51 -4.45 9.94
N GLU A 471 -5.65 -5.77 9.79
CA GLU A 471 -5.02 -6.74 10.68
C GLU A 471 -3.49 -6.59 10.67
N TRP A 472 -2.88 -6.51 9.49
CA TRP A 472 -1.44 -6.31 9.36
C TRP A 472 -0.97 -5.06 10.11
N GLN A 473 -1.70 -3.94 10.00
CA GLN A 473 -1.39 -2.71 10.74
C GLN A 473 -1.42 -2.95 12.26
N VAL A 474 -2.43 -3.65 12.78
CA VAL A 474 -2.51 -4.00 14.20
C VAL A 474 -1.31 -4.83 14.64
N PHE A 475 -0.96 -5.89 13.90
CA PHE A 475 0.19 -6.75 14.21
C PHE A 475 1.54 -6.04 14.08
N TYR A 476 1.64 -5.08 13.17
CA TYR A 476 2.82 -4.25 12.95
C TYR A 476 2.98 -3.19 14.05
N MET A 477 1.89 -2.61 14.54
CA MET A 477 1.90 -1.61 15.62
C MET A 477 2.03 -2.24 17.02
N ALA A 478 1.71 -3.52 17.18
CA ALA A 478 1.76 -4.23 18.47
C ALA A 478 3.15 -4.15 19.14
N THR A 479 3.17 -3.67 20.38
CA THR A 479 4.39 -3.51 21.21
C THR A 479 4.59 -4.67 22.19
N ASN A 480 3.51 -5.34 22.62
CA ASN A 480 3.51 -6.40 23.64
C ASN A 480 3.63 -7.80 23.02
N VAL A 481 4.57 -7.95 22.10
CA VAL A 481 4.74 -9.19 21.34
C VAL A 481 5.71 -10.13 22.08
N PRO A 482 5.31 -11.36 22.45
CA PRO A 482 6.24 -12.34 23.01
C PRO A 482 7.36 -12.67 22.01
N MET A 483 8.58 -12.21 22.29
CA MET A 483 9.76 -12.43 21.42
C MET A 483 10.49 -13.75 21.72
N LYS A 484 9.99 -14.57 22.66
CA LYS A 484 10.69 -15.76 23.19
C LYS A 484 10.95 -16.85 22.14
N ASP A 485 10.16 -16.90 21.06
CA ASP A 485 10.27 -17.95 20.04
C ASP A 485 11.11 -17.52 18.82
N SER A 486 11.64 -16.29 18.79
CA SER A 486 12.41 -15.75 17.65
C SER A 486 13.91 -15.76 17.96
N THR A 487 14.65 -16.71 17.40
CA THR A 487 16.11 -16.72 17.55
C THR A 487 16.72 -15.46 16.93
N GLY A 488 17.52 -14.72 17.71
CA GLY A 488 18.26 -13.55 17.22
C GLY A 488 17.50 -12.23 17.12
N ILE A 489 16.23 -12.15 17.54
CA ILE A 489 15.46 -10.89 17.48
C ILE A 489 15.05 -10.48 18.88
N THR A 490 15.78 -9.51 19.41
CA THR A 490 15.60 -9.00 20.77
C THR A 490 14.85 -7.67 20.83
N THR A 491 14.63 -7.02 19.68
CA THR A 491 14.08 -5.65 19.62
C THR A 491 12.80 -5.55 18.80
N LEU A 492 11.91 -4.65 19.23
CA LEU A 492 10.72 -4.24 18.47
C LEU A 492 11.10 -3.58 17.13
N GLY A 493 12.24 -2.87 17.11
CA GLY A 493 12.81 -2.29 15.89
C GLY A 493 13.12 -3.36 14.85
N GLY A 494 13.79 -4.44 15.26
CA GLY A 494 14.08 -5.60 14.41
C GLY A 494 12.84 -6.21 13.78
N ARG A 495 11.81 -6.47 14.59
CA ARG A 495 10.51 -6.96 14.10
C ARG A 495 9.93 -6.03 13.03
N LYS A 496 9.87 -4.71 13.29
CA LYS A 496 9.31 -3.74 12.33
C LYS A 496 10.12 -3.67 11.03
N SER A 497 11.45 -3.73 11.13
CA SER A 497 12.33 -3.74 9.95
C SER A 497 12.12 -4.99 9.08
N VAL A 498 11.97 -6.17 9.69
CA VAL A 498 11.66 -7.40 8.95
C VAL A 498 10.28 -7.33 8.26
N LEU A 499 9.24 -6.85 8.97
CA LEU A 499 7.90 -6.71 8.38
C LEU A 499 7.87 -5.69 7.22
N ARG A 500 8.61 -4.58 7.32
CA ARG A 500 8.76 -3.60 6.22
C ARG A 500 9.49 -4.19 5.02
N LEU A 501 10.55 -4.97 5.25
CA LEU A 501 11.28 -5.66 4.18
C LEU A 501 10.37 -6.61 3.41
N ALA A 502 9.59 -7.42 4.14
CA ALA A 502 8.59 -8.32 3.57
C ALA A 502 7.52 -7.55 2.75
N GLN A 503 6.94 -6.49 3.31
CA GLN A 503 5.95 -5.65 2.60
C GLN A 503 6.53 -5.06 1.30
N ARG A 504 7.78 -4.62 1.32
CA ARG A 504 8.48 -4.11 0.13
C ARG A 504 8.67 -5.19 -0.93
N MET A 505 9.08 -6.39 -0.53
CA MET A 505 9.21 -7.54 -1.44
C MET A 505 7.86 -7.85 -2.09
N THR A 506 6.79 -7.84 -1.30
CA THR A 506 5.43 -8.09 -1.77
C THR A 506 4.96 -7.04 -2.78
N SER A 507 5.19 -5.76 -2.51
CA SER A 507 4.87 -4.70 -3.47
C SER A 507 5.67 -4.81 -4.77
N SER A 508 6.94 -5.22 -4.71
CA SER A 508 7.79 -5.39 -5.91
C SER A 508 7.28 -6.52 -6.80
N ILE A 509 6.97 -7.68 -6.23
CA ILE A 509 6.52 -8.83 -7.03
C ILE A 509 5.10 -8.66 -7.57
N TYR A 510 4.19 -8.00 -6.84
CA TYR A 510 2.84 -7.71 -7.35
C TYR A 510 2.87 -6.80 -8.57
N GLN A 511 3.78 -5.82 -8.60
CA GLN A 511 4.00 -4.99 -9.79
C GLN A 511 4.56 -5.81 -10.97
N ALA A 512 5.42 -6.78 -10.69
CA ALA A 512 6.00 -7.65 -11.72
C ALA A 512 5.03 -8.74 -12.23
N MET A 513 4.05 -9.17 -11.44
CA MET A 513 3.09 -10.22 -11.81
C MET A 513 1.95 -9.73 -12.72
N GLY A 514 1.52 -8.48 -12.58
CA GLY A 514 0.40 -7.92 -13.33
C GLY A 514 0.71 -7.64 -14.80
N ALA A 515 -0.35 -7.51 -15.60
CA ALA A 515 -0.26 -7.09 -17.00
C ALA A 515 -0.07 -5.56 -17.19
N SER A 516 0.45 -4.85 -16.18
CA SER A 516 0.65 -3.39 -16.23
C SER A 516 1.39 -2.97 -17.49
N SER A 517 0.96 -1.85 -18.09
CA SER A 517 1.57 -1.25 -19.29
C SER A 517 3.06 -0.89 -19.13
N SER A 518 3.59 -0.91 -17.90
CA SER A 518 5.02 -0.76 -17.64
C SER A 518 5.86 -1.94 -18.15
N HIS A 519 5.24 -3.07 -18.50
CA HIS A 519 5.93 -4.27 -18.95
C HIS A 519 5.53 -4.62 -20.38
N THR A 520 6.52 -4.62 -21.29
CA THR A 520 6.37 -5.19 -22.63
C THR A 520 6.60 -6.69 -22.59
N TRP A 521 5.52 -7.44 -22.37
CA TRP A 521 5.57 -8.89 -22.25
C TRP A 521 5.78 -9.58 -23.60
N THR A 522 6.87 -10.34 -23.70
CA THR A 522 7.11 -11.28 -24.81
C THR A 522 6.68 -12.68 -24.42
N LYS A 523 5.86 -13.34 -25.25
CA LYS A 523 5.43 -14.72 -25.02
C LYS A 523 6.53 -15.66 -25.48
N VAL A 524 6.93 -16.58 -24.61
CA VAL A 524 7.87 -17.66 -24.86
C VAL A 524 7.14 -18.96 -24.57
N GLN A 525 7.17 -19.88 -25.53
CA GLN A 525 6.61 -21.21 -25.34
C GLN A 525 7.60 -22.05 -24.53
N SER A 526 7.16 -22.61 -23.42
CA SER A 526 7.96 -23.55 -22.64
C SER A 526 8.01 -24.94 -23.31
N LYS A 527 9.04 -25.72 -22.97
CA LYS A 527 9.19 -27.14 -23.33
C LYS A 527 7.99 -27.99 -22.89
N ILE A 528 7.30 -27.58 -21.82
CA ILE A 528 6.08 -28.22 -21.28
C ILE A 528 4.77 -27.70 -21.88
N GLY A 529 4.81 -26.90 -22.95
CA GLY A 529 3.58 -26.43 -23.58
C GLY A 529 2.92 -25.21 -22.91
N GLU A 530 3.44 -24.77 -21.76
CA GLU A 530 2.95 -23.58 -21.06
C GLU A 530 3.50 -22.27 -21.66
N ILE A 531 2.69 -21.21 -21.62
CA ILE A 531 3.10 -19.89 -22.12
C ILE A 531 3.72 -19.11 -20.97
N ILE A 532 5.03 -18.88 -21.07
CA ILE A 532 5.78 -18.02 -20.15
C ILE A 532 5.89 -16.63 -20.76
N ARG A 533 5.54 -15.60 -20.00
CA ARG A 533 5.72 -14.22 -20.42
C ARG A 533 6.98 -13.67 -19.80
N VAL A 534 7.86 -13.11 -20.63
CA VAL A 534 9.13 -12.53 -20.20
C VAL A 534 9.15 -11.05 -20.57
N ALA A 535 9.44 -10.20 -19.61
CA ALA A 535 9.68 -8.77 -19.78
C ALA A 535 11.05 -8.41 -19.20
N SER A 536 11.60 -7.27 -19.63
CA SER A 536 12.84 -6.73 -19.09
C SER A 536 12.61 -5.30 -18.63
N ARG A 537 13.19 -4.93 -17.49
CA ARG A 537 13.20 -3.55 -16.99
C ARG A 537 14.60 -3.13 -16.56
N LYS A 538 14.88 -1.83 -16.60
CA LYS A 538 16.17 -1.29 -16.18
C LYS A 538 16.01 -0.54 -14.87
N ASN A 539 16.80 -0.90 -13.87
CA ASN A 539 16.94 -0.13 -12.65
C ASN A 539 18.23 0.71 -12.74
N LEU A 540 18.11 2.04 -12.73
CA LEU A 540 19.25 2.95 -12.90
C LEU A 540 19.63 3.68 -11.61
N ASN A 541 18.75 3.72 -10.62
CA ASN A 541 18.89 4.63 -9.49
C ASN A 541 18.20 4.16 -8.19
N ASP A 542 17.49 3.03 -8.18
CA ASP A 542 16.89 2.51 -6.96
C ASP A 542 17.91 1.62 -6.23
N PRO A 543 18.45 2.04 -5.06
CA PRO A 543 19.38 1.23 -4.29
C PRO A 543 18.75 -0.04 -3.69
N ARG A 544 17.41 -0.12 -3.68
CA ARG A 544 16.64 -1.25 -3.13
C ARG A 544 16.62 -2.46 -4.06
N GLU A 545 17.03 -2.29 -5.30
CA GLU A 545 17.09 -3.35 -6.32
C GLU A 545 18.47 -3.34 -7.00
N PRO A 546 18.91 -4.46 -7.60
CA PRO A 546 20.19 -4.49 -8.31
C PRO A 546 20.18 -3.48 -9.46
N LEU A 547 21.29 -2.76 -9.63
CA LEU A 547 21.46 -1.85 -10.75
C LEU A 547 21.57 -2.63 -12.07
N GLY A 548 21.06 -2.03 -13.14
CA GLY A 548 21.15 -2.53 -14.50
C GLY A 548 19.88 -3.25 -14.98
N LEU A 549 20.05 -4.28 -15.81
CA LEU A 549 18.95 -4.99 -16.48
C LEU A 549 18.40 -6.12 -15.59
N ILE A 550 17.11 -6.06 -15.31
CA ILE A 550 16.35 -7.08 -14.58
C ILE A 550 15.38 -7.75 -15.55
N LEU A 551 15.41 -9.08 -15.61
CA LEU A 551 14.39 -9.87 -16.29
C LEU A 551 13.29 -10.27 -15.32
N CYS A 552 12.05 -10.08 -15.74
CA CYS A 552 10.86 -10.59 -15.06
C CYS A 552 10.26 -11.67 -15.94
N ALA A 553 9.96 -12.84 -15.38
CA ALA A 553 9.20 -13.85 -16.08
C ALA A 553 8.06 -14.37 -15.22
N VAL A 554 6.93 -14.61 -15.89
CA VAL A 554 5.69 -14.97 -15.24
C VAL A 554 4.97 -16.04 -16.06
N ALA A 555 4.55 -17.11 -15.39
CA ALA A 555 3.70 -18.16 -15.95
C ALA A 555 2.40 -18.23 -15.15
N SER A 556 1.29 -18.59 -15.79
CA SER A 556 0.00 -18.77 -15.11
C SER A 556 -0.66 -20.03 -15.63
N VAL A 557 -0.95 -20.96 -14.72
CA VAL A 557 -1.41 -22.31 -15.00
C VAL A 557 -2.54 -22.66 -14.05
N TRP A 558 -3.55 -23.36 -14.56
CA TRP A 558 -4.61 -23.90 -13.71
C TRP A 558 -4.20 -25.29 -13.22
N LEU A 559 -4.40 -25.57 -11.94
CA LEU A 559 -4.13 -26.84 -11.31
C LEU A 559 -5.42 -27.40 -10.67
N PRO A 560 -5.69 -28.71 -10.77
CA PRO A 560 -6.83 -29.37 -10.12
C PRO A 560 -6.59 -29.59 -8.62
N ILE A 561 -5.99 -28.60 -7.94
CA ILE A 561 -5.63 -28.61 -6.53
C ILE A 561 -6.29 -27.41 -5.87
N SER A 562 -6.85 -27.60 -4.68
CA SER A 562 -7.50 -26.50 -3.97
C SER A 562 -6.50 -25.41 -3.57
N PRO A 563 -6.89 -24.12 -3.60
CA PRO A 563 -6.02 -23.01 -3.24
C PRO A 563 -5.36 -23.20 -1.87
N LYS A 564 -6.10 -23.73 -0.90
CA LYS A 564 -5.62 -23.98 0.45
C LYS A 564 -4.52 -25.04 0.49
N LEU A 565 -4.72 -26.19 -0.16
CA LEU A 565 -3.72 -27.26 -0.20
C LEU A 565 -2.44 -26.81 -0.90
N LEU A 566 -2.58 -26.06 -2.00
CA LEU A 566 -1.44 -25.51 -2.73
C LEU A 566 -0.67 -24.47 -1.90
N PHE A 567 -1.38 -23.58 -1.21
CA PHE A 567 -0.77 -22.61 -0.30
C PHE A 567 -0.03 -23.29 0.86
N GLU A 568 -0.67 -24.25 1.53
CA GLU A 568 -0.05 -25.03 2.63
C GLU A 568 1.19 -25.81 2.17
N PHE A 569 1.18 -26.32 0.94
CA PHE A 569 2.36 -26.95 0.33
C PHE A 569 3.52 -25.97 0.14
N LEU A 570 3.26 -24.79 -0.43
CA LEU A 570 4.30 -23.81 -0.76
C LEU A 570 4.92 -23.15 0.49
N ILE A 571 4.14 -22.95 1.56
CA ILE A 571 4.69 -22.38 2.81
C ILE A 571 5.45 -23.40 3.66
N ASN A 572 5.34 -24.70 3.34
CA ASN A 572 5.97 -25.75 4.13
C ASN A 572 7.47 -25.83 3.86
N GLY A 573 8.27 -25.31 4.81
CA GLY A 573 9.72 -25.32 4.73
C GLY A 573 10.34 -26.71 4.51
N SER A 574 9.77 -27.78 5.09
CA SER A 574 10.34 -29.13 4.90
C SER A 574 10.13 -29.67 3.49
N ARG A 575 9.12 -29.16 2.78
CA ARG A 575 8.79 -29.55 1.39
C ARG A 575 9.36 -28.61 0.35
N ARG A 576 10.01 -27.52 0.76
CA ARG A 576 10.55 -26.50 -0.15
C ARG A 576 11.54 -27.08 -1.17
N ILE A 577 12.37 -28.03 -0.74
CA ILE A 577 13.34 -28.72 -1.60
C ILE A 577 12.67 -29.52 -2.73
N GLU A 578 11.38 -29.82 -2.61
CA GLU A 578 10.63 -30.54 -3.64
C GLU A 578 10.37 -29.67 -4.86
N TRP A 579 10.40 -28.33 -4.76
CA TRP A 579 10.06 -27.43 -5.86
C TRP A 579 11.07 -26.29 -6.09
N ASP A 580 11.80 -25.84 -5.07
CA ASP A 580 12.77 -24.74 -5.19
C ASP A 580 14.12 -25.28 -5.70
N GLY A 581 14.27 -25.34 -7.02
CA GLY A 581 15.49 -25.85 -7.68
C GLY A 581 16.76 -25.04 -7.40
N MET A 582 16.67 -23.89 -6.70
CA MET A 582 17.84 -23.10 -6.29
C MET A 582 18.42 -23.57 -4.95
N LEU A 583 17.74 -24.46 -4.22
CA LEU A 583 18.21 -24.93 -2.93
C LEU A 583 19.27 -26.03 -3.05
N SER A 584 20.34 -25.89 -2.28
CA SER A 584 21.39 -26.90 -2.13
C SER A 584 21.12 -27.91 -0.99
N GLY A 585 20.08 -27.68 -0.18
CA GLY A 585 19.77 -28.51 0.98
C GLY A 585 18.47 -28.12 1.69
N PRO A 586 18.09 -28.87 2.75
CA PRO A 586 16.86 -28.61 3.49
C PRO A 586 16.94 -27.28 4.23
N VAL A 587 15.78 -26.65 4.43
CA VAL A 587 15.68 -25.38 5.17
C VAL A 587 15.19 -25.58 6.60
N GLU A 588 15.67 -24.74 7.51
CA GLU A 588 15.26 -24.69 8.91
C GLU A 588 14.69 -23.31 9.23
N THR A 589 13.53 -23.26 9.90
CA THR A 589 12.89 -21.99 10.27
C THR A 589 13.56 -21.39 11.50
N LEU A 590 14.12 -20.18 11.36
CA LEU A 590 14.79 -19.43 12.43
C LEU A 590 13.84 -18.52 13.21
N ALA A 591 12.86 -17.93 12.52
CA ALA A 591 11.90 -17.00 13.10
C ALA A 591 10.59 -16.98 12.30
N VAL A 592 9.48 -16.74 13.00
CA VAL A 592 8.14 -16.58 12.44
C VAL A 592 7.49 -15.33 13.05
N PHE A 593 6.99 -14.44 12.21
CA PHE A 593 6.29 -13.23 12.62
C PHE A 593 4.85 -13.28 12.10
N ALA A 594 3.91 -13.47 13.01
CA ALA A 594 2.50 -13.34 12.67
C ALA A 594 2.19 -11.91 12.19
N LYS A 595 1.44 -11.82 11.09
CA LYS A 595 0.97 -10.57 10.49
C LYS A 595 -0.55 -10.50 10.31
N GLY A 596 -1.28 -11.46 10.88
CA GLY A 596 -2.73 -11.54 10.83
C GLY A 596 -3.24 -12.65 11.74
N GLN A 597 -4.57 -12.79 11.83
CA GLN A 597 -5.18 -13.85 12.65
C GLN A 597 -4.93 -15.25 12.09
N ASN A 598 -4.98 -15.39 10.75
CA ASN A 598 -4.70 -16.64 10.09
C ASN A 598 -3.23 -17.03 10.29
N ARG A 599 -2.97 -18.27 10.73
CA ARG A 599 -1.62 -18.77 10.98
C ARG A 599 -0.74 -18.81 9.73
N GLY A 600 -1.35 -18.90 8.54
CA GLY A 600 -0.66 -18.79 7.27
C GLY A 600 -0.18 -17.36 6.95
N ASN A 601 -0.74 -16.35 7.61
CA ASN A 601 -0.37 -14.94 7.44
C ASN A 601 0.83 -14.63 8.32
N ALA A 602 2.02 -14.90 7.80
CA ALA A 602 3.27 -14.70 8.52
C ALA A 602 4.43 -14.29 7.61
N VAL A 603 5.44 -13.68 8.22
CA VAL A 603 6.78 -13.60 7.65
C VAL A 603 7.64 -14.67 8.30
N THR A 604 8.41 -15.45 7.54
CA THR A 604 9.31 -16.47 8.06
C THR A 604 10.74 -16.22 7.58
N ILE A 605 11.71 -16.48 8.46
CA ILE A 605 13.14 -16.48 8.13
C ILE A 605 13.63 -17.91 8.19
N GLN A 606 14.27 -18.38 7.12
CA GLN A 606 14.70 -19.76 6.96
C GLN A 606 16.20 -19.81 6.65
N ALA A 607 16.95 -20.64 7.38
CA ALA A 607 18.34 -20.97 7.09
C ALA A 607 18.42 -22.14 6.12
N ILE A 608 19.31 -22.06 5.13
CA ILE A 608 19.60 -23.14 4.20
C ILE A 608 20.71 -24.00 4.84
N LYS A 609 20.46 -25.31 5.03
CA LYS A 609 21.51 -26.25 5.48
C LYS A 609 22.41 -26.58 4.29
N SER A 610 23.60 -25.98 4.28
CA SER A 610 24.63 -26.17 3.26
C SER A 610 26.01 -26.13 3.92
N ASP A 611 27.03 -26.67 3.25
CA ASP A 611 28.41 -26.71 3.77
C ASP A 611 29.02 -25.30 3.94
N GLU A 612 28.58 -24.33 3.12
CA GLU A 612 28.96 -22.91 3.22
C GLU A 612 27.70 -22.02 3.17
N PRO A 613 26.94 -21.88 4.27
CA PRO A 613 25.71 -21.10 4.26
C PRO A 613 26.05 -19.61 4.24
N ASN A 614 25.87 -18.95 3.09
CA ASN A 614 26.05 -17.50 2.97
C ASN A 614 24.73 -16.71 2.89
N LYS A 615 23.59 -17.40 2.72
CA LYS A 615 22.28 -16.76 2.52
C LYS A 615 21.18 -17.39 3.36
N TRP A 616 20.26 -16.54 3.82
CA TRP A 616 18.98 -16.93 4.41
C TRP A 616 17.84 -16.56 3.48
N ILE A 617 16.69 -17.19 3.67
CA ILE A 617 15.47 -16.88 2.94
C ILE A 617 14.52 -16.15 3.86
N ILE A 618 14.05 -14.99 3.41
CA ILE A 618 12.87 -14.35 3.98
C ILE A 618 11.68 -14.68 3.08
N GLN A 619 10.57 -15.07 3.69
CA GLN A 619 9.32 -15.41 3.00
C GLN A 619 8.15 -14.68 3.66
N ASP A 620 7.36 -13.96 2.87
CA ASP A 620 6.09 -13.36 3.22
C ASP A 620 4.95 -14.21 2.66
N SER A 621 4.08 -14.74 3.51
CA SER A 621 2.93 -15.57 3.11
C SER A 621 1.62 -14.90 3.50
N LEU A 622 0.69 -14.75 2.57
CA LEU A 622 -0.63 -14.16 2.78
C LEU A 622 -1.71 -15.11 2.24
N THR A 623 -2.84 -15.23 2.93
CA THR A 623 -4.00 -16.00 2.51
C THR A 623 -5.27 -15.39 3.08
N ASN A 624 -6.29 -15.32 2.24
CA ASN A 624 -7.69 -15.10 2.56
C ASN A 624 -8.56 -15.94 1.59
N ASP A 625 -9.88 -15.80 1.63
CA ASP A 625 -10.80 -16.61 0.83
C ASP A 625 -10.72 -16.34 -0.70
N TYR A 626 -10.08 -15.25 -1.14
CA TYR A 626 -10.05 -14.78 -2.53
C TYR A 626 -8.65 -14.84 -3.15
N GLU A 627 -7.61 -14.70 -2.33
CA GLU A 627 -6.24 -14.70 -2.78
C GLU A 627 -5.30 -15.33 -1.75
N SER A 628 -4.25 -15.97 -2.27
CA SER A 628 -3.11 -16.37 -1.46
C SER A 628 -1.83 -16.07 -2.21
N SER A 629 -0.78 -15.67 -1.50
CA SER A 629 0.53 -15.41 -2.09
C SER A 629 1.66 -15.87 -1.19
N VAL A 630 2.72 -16.39 -1.81
CA VAL A 630 3.96 -16.79 -1.11
C VAL A 630 5.12 -16.12 -1.83
N ILE A 631 5.78 -15.18 -1.16
CA ILE A 631 6.75 -14.28 -1.77
C ILE A 631 8.04 -14.39 -0.98
N TYR A 632 9.17 -14.61 -1.65
CA TYR A 632 10.43 -14.88 -0.96
C TYR A 632 11.62 -14.29 -1.68
N ALA A 633 12.71 -14.10 -0.94
CA ALA A 633 14.00 -13.67 -1.47
C ALA A 633 15.14 -14.30 -0.66
N GLN A 634 16.25 -14.59 -1.32
CA GLN A 634 17.50 -14.95 -0.65
C GLN A 634 18.30 -13.69 -0.33
N ILE A 635 18.74 -13.56 0.92
CA ILE A 635 19.47 -12.40 1.44
C ILE A 635 20.72 -12.88 2.18
N ASP A 636 21.83 -12.17 1.99
CA ASP A 636 23.07 -12.47 2.70
C ASP A 636 22.88 -12.39 4.22
N ILE A 637 23.53 -13.28 4.96
CA ILE A 637 23.30 -13.43 6.41
C ILE A 637 23.58 -12.13 7.16
N THR A 638 24.65 -11.41 6.82
CA THR A 638 25.02 -10.14 7.46
C THR A 638 23.97 -9.05 7.25
N SER A 639 23.45 -8.93 6.03
CA SER A 639 22.35 -8.03 5.67
C SER A 639 21.09 -8.37 6.46
N MET A 640 20.76 -9.66 6.58
CA MET A 640 19.56 -10.09 7.30
C MET A 640 19.69 -9.88 8.81
N GLN A 641 20.85 -10.14 9.40
CA GLN A 641 21.14 -9.86 10.81
C GLN A 641 21.03 -8.36 11.12
N SER A 642 21.48 -7.50 10.20
CA SER A 642 21.31 -6.03 10.32
C SER A 642 19.84 -5.62 10.35
N VAL A 643 19.00 -6.19 9.47
CA VAL A 643 17.55 -5.96 9.47
C VAL A 643 16.92 -6.46 10.78
N MET A 644 17.31 -7.65 11.25
CA MET A 644 16.86 -8.22 12.52
C MET A 644 17.30 -7.41 13.74
N ALA A 645 18.40 -6.66 13.66
CA ALA A 645 18.84 -5.73 14.69
C ALA A 645 18.01 -4.41 14.70
N GLY A 646 17.22 -4.16 13.66
CA GLY A 646 16.38 -2.96 13.53
C GLY A 646 16.92 -1.88 12.61
N CYS A 647 17.95 -2.18 11.82
CA CYS A 647 18.41 -1.28 10.76
C CYS A 647 17.32 -1.08 9.71
N ASP A 648 17.36 0.07 9.03
CA ASP A 648 16.40 0.39 7.97
C ASP A 648 16.58 -0.57 6.77
N PRO A 649 15.55 -1.36 6.40
CA PRO A 649 15.65 -2.29 5.27
C PRO A 649 15.80 -1.59 3.91
N SER A 650 15.62 -0.26 3.83
CA SER A 650 15.79 0.52 2.59
C SER A 650 17.16 0.37 1.93
N THR A 651 18.19 -0.03 2.70
CA THR A 651 19.55 -0.24 2.21
C THR A 651 19.79 -1.64 1.64
N ILE A 652 18.88 -2.59 1.91
CA ILE A 652 19.02 -3.97 1.43
C ILE A 652 18.52 -4.06 0.00
N THR A 653 19.37 -4.59 -0.87
CA THR A 653 19.02 -4.86 -2.26
C THR A 653 18.33 -6.22 -2.38
N THR A 654 17.14 -6.28 -2.96
CA THR A 654 16.36 -7.52 -3.08
C THR A 654 15.68 -7.66 -4.45
N LEU A 655 15.66 -8.87 -5.01
CA LEU A 655 14.76 -9.27 -6.10
C LEU A 655 13.90 -10.43 -5.63
N PRO A 656 12.65 -10.18 -5.24
CA PRO A 656 11.77 -11.23 -4.78
C PRO A 656 11.27 -12.09 -5.93
N MET A 657 10.95 -13.32 -5.58
CA MET A 657 10.24 -14.31 -6.39
C MET A 657 8.97 -14.69 -5.64
N GLY A 658 7.99 -15.27 -6.33
CA GLY A 658 6.82 -15.72 -5.61
C GLY A 658 5.72 -16.33 -6.44
N PHE A 659 4.67 -16.66 -5.71
CA PHE A 659 3.48 -17.32 -6.19
C PHE A 659 2.26 -16.48 -5.84
N SER A 660 1.31 -16.41 -6.76
CA SER A 660 -0.07 -16.00 -6.52
C SER A 660 -0.99 -17.19 -6.79
N ILE A 661 -1.96 -17.41 -5.92
CA ILE A 661 -2.92 -18.50 -5.97
C ILE A 661 -4.31 -17.89 -5.88
N LEU A 662 -5.12 -18.12 -6.91
CA LEU A 662 -6.50 -17.65 -6.96
C LEU A 662 -7.46 -18.85 -7.12
N PRO A 663 -8.64 -18.83 -6.48
CA PRO A 663 -9.66 -19.85 -6.69
C PRO A 663 -10.20 -19.79 -8.12
N ASP A 664 -10.54 -20.94 -8.70
CA ASP A 664 -10.99 -21.06 -10.10
C ASP A 664 -12.39 -20.51 -10.40
N GLY A 665 -13.07 -19.91 -9.43
CA GLY A 665 -14.41 -19.32 -9.59
C GLY A 665 -15.57 -20.29 -9.58
N HIS A 666 -15.32 -21.59 -9.44
CA HIS A 666 -16.42 -22.56 -9.37
C HIS A 666 -16.91 -22.65 -7.93
N PRO A 667 -18.23 -22.56 -7.68
CA PRO A 667 -18.76 -22.78 -6.34
C PRO A 667 -18.41 -24.20 -5.87
N PRO A 668 -18.11 -24.39 -4.58
CA PRO A 668 -17.91 -25.72 -4.04
C PRO A 668 -19.17 -26.55 -4.33
N ARG A 669 -19.04 -27.65 -5.09
CA ARG A 669 -20.19 -28.50 -5.42
C ARG A 669 -20.80 -29.02 -4.11
N ALA A 670 -22.01 -28.56 -3.80
CA ALA A 670 -22.78 -29.11 -2.69
C ALA A 670 -22.98 -30.60 -2.95
N SER A 671 -22.70 -31.44 -1.95
CA SER A 671 -22.89 -32.89 -2.04
C SER A 671 -24.38 -33.19 -2.19
N VAL A 672 -24.85 -33.31 -3.43
CA VAL A 672 -26.17 -33.86 -3.72
C VAL A 672 -26.05 -35.37 -3.60
N ILE A 673 -26.30 -35.87 -2.39
CA ILE A 673 -26.66 -37.26 -2.05
C ILE A 673 -26.03 -38.32 -2.98
N SER A 674 -24.73 -38.61 -2.83
CA SER A 674 -24.18 -39.91 -3.26
C SER A 674 -23.96 -40.78 -2.02
N LYS A 675 -24.52 -42.00 -2.04
CA LYS A 675 -24.45 -42.99 -0.94
C LYS A 675 -23.10 -43.72 -0.87
N SER A 676 -22.00 -43.07 -1.28
CA SER A 676 -20.65 -43.65 -1.23
C SER A 676 -19.74 -42.80 -0.35
N LYS A 677 -19.51 -43.28 0.88
CA LYS A 677 -18.43 -42.83 1.77
C LYS A 677 -17.09 -43.19 1.13
N GLU A 678 -16.62 -42.44 0.13
CA GLU A 678 -15.19 -42.36 -0.30
C GLU A 678 -14.95 -41.47 -1.54
N GLU A 679 -15.91 -40.64 -1.96
CA GLU A 679 -15.61 -39.64 -3.00
C GLU A 679 -14.93 -38.42 -2.38
N ARG A 680 -13.68 -38.18 -2.81
CA ARG A 680 -12.91 -36.96 -2.52
C ARG A 680 -13.84 -35.76 -2.69
N VAL A 681 -13.98 -34.93 -1.66
CA VAL A 681 -14.56 -33.60 -1.81
C VAL A 681 -13.77 -32.93 -2.94
N THR A 682 -14.39 -32.73 -4.10
CA THR A 682 -13.77 -31.97 -5.18
C THR A 682 -13.80 -30.50 -4.75
N GLU A 683 -12.90 -30.12 -3.85
CA GLU A 683 -12.51 -28.74 -3.68
C GLU A 683 -12.08 -28.23 -5.07
N GLY A 684 -12.57 -27.06 -5.48
CA GLY A 684 -12.29 -26.49 -6.81
C GLY A 684 -10.79 -26.35 -7.08
N GLY A 685 -10.42 -26.17 -8.35
CA GLY A 685 -9.03 -25.96 -8.74
C GLY A 685 -8.50 -24.58 -8.35
N SER A 686 -7.23 -24.35 -8.67
CA SER A 686 -6.55 -23.09 -8.41
C SER A 686 -5.82 -22.60 -9.66
N LEU A 687 -5.86 -21.29 -9.88
CA LEU A 687 -4.97 -20.61 -10.79
C LEU A 687 -3.67 -20.27 -10.04
N LEU A 688 -2.59 -20.93 -10.41
CA LEU A 688 -1.25 -20.66 -9.91
C LEU A 688 -0.52 -19.73 -10.88
N THR A 689 -0.05 -18.59 -10.38
CA THR A 689 0.86 -17.69 -11.10
C THR A 689 2.23 -17.71 -10.42
N ILE A 690 3.27 -18.06 -11.18
CA ILE A 690 4.66 -18.09 -10.72
C ILE A 690 5.38 -16.87 -11.31
N ALA A 691 6.09 -16.11 -10.50
CA ALA A 691 6.88 -14.96 -10.93
C ALA A 691 8.32 -15.01 -10.40
N THR A 692 9.27 -14.72 -11.28
CA THR A 692 10.69 -14.63 -10.95
C THR A 692 11.29 -13.34 -11.49
N GLN A 693 12.24 -12.78 -10.74
CA GLN A 693 13.01 -11.61 -11.12
C GLN A 693 14.50 -11.92 -11.00
N ILE A 694 15.25 -11.77 -12.09
CA ILE A 694 16.67 -12.14 -12.14
C ILE A 694 17.50 -10.96 -12.69
N PRO A 695 18.62 -10.59 -12.03
CA PRO A 695 19.52 -9.58 -12.55
C PRO A 695 20.38 -10.20 -13.67
N VAL A 696 20.45 -9.54 -14.83
CA VAL A 696 21.19 -10.05 -16.01
C VAL A 696 22.51 -9.32 -16.21
N SER A 697 22.54 -8.01 -15.98
CA SER A 697 23.74 -7.20 -16.16
C SER A 697 23.66 -5.97 -15.27
N SER A 698 24.81 -5.55 -14.72
CA SER A 698 24.96 -4.28 -14.02
C SER A 698 25.07 -3.07 -14.96
N SER A 699 25.18 -3.30 -16.28
CA SER A 699 25.27 -2.22 -17.27
C SER A 699 23.87 -1.72 -17.68
N GLY A 700 23.66 -0.40 -17.60
CA GLY A 700 22.44 0.25 -18.10
C GLY A 700 22.25 0.18 -19.62
N THR A 701 23.28 -0.21 -20.37
CA THR A 701 23.22 -0.40 -21.83
C THR A 701 22.94 -1.84 -22.27
N ALA A 702 22.87 -2.79 -21.33
CA ALA A 702 22.61 -4.19 -21.66
C ALA A 702 21.18 -4.39 -22.19
N GLU A 703 21.06 -5.30 -23.16
CA GLU A 703 19.79 -5.74 -23.74
C GLU A 703 19.52 -7.20 -23.40
N LYS A 704 18.25 -7.61 -23.50
CA LYS A 704 17.81 -8.98 -23.29
C LYS A 704 18.50 -9.91 -24.29
N THR A 705 19.18 -10.95 -23.80
CA THR A 705 19.76 -12.01 -24.64
C THR A 705 18.84 -13.22 -24.73
N SER A 706 18.92 -14.00 -25.80
CA SER A 706 18.17 -15.28 -25.91
C SER A 706 18.50 -16.23 -24.77
N GLN A 707 19.80 -16.33 -24.42
CA GLN A 707 20.28 -17.21 -23.35
C GLN A 707 19.71 -16.86 -21.97
N SER A 708 19.61 -15.57 -21.62
CA SER A 708 19.03 -15.16 -20.33
C SER A 708 17.53 -15.41 -20.28
N ALA A 709 16.82 -15.26 -21.41
CA ALA A 709 15.41 -15.61 -21.50
C ALA A 709 15.17 -17.13 -21.40
N GLU A 710 16.02 -17.94 -22.04
CA GLU A 710 15.98 -19.41 -21.97
C GLU A 710 16.24 -19.92 -20.55
N TYR A 711 17.23 -19.36 -19.84
CA TYR A 711 17.50 -19.73 -18.44
C TYR A 711 16.28 -19.52 -17.53
N VAL A 712 15.63 -18.35 -17.65
CA VAL A 712 14.47 -18.03 -16.82
C VAL A 712 13.26 -18.90 -17.20
N ASN A 713 13.10 -19.19 -18.49
CA ASN A 713 12.07 -20.10 -19.00
C ASN A 713 12.25 -21.51 -18.43
N ASP A 714 13.47 -22.05 -18.50
CA ASP A 714 13.80 -23.37 -17.95
C ASP A 714 13.61 -23.41 -16.43
N PHE A 715 13.98 -22.34 -15.73
CA PHE A 715 13.79 -22.23 -14.28
C PHE A 715 12.31 -22.32 -13.86
N ILE A 716 11.42 -21.51 -14.47
CA ILE A 716 9.99 -21.55 -14.15
C ILE A 716 9.40 -22.91 -14.55
N SER A 717 9.78 -23.44 -15.70
CA SER A 717 9.26 -24.71 -16.21
C SER A 717 9.60 -25.85 -15.25
N HIS A 718 10.86 -25.93 -14.80
CA HIS A 718 11.30 -26.93 -13.84
C HIS A 718 10.60 -26.77 -12.48
N THR A 719 10.44 -25.54 -11.99
CA THR A 719 9.69 -25.28 -10.75
C THR A 719 8.24 -25.77 -10.88
N LEU A 720 7.59 -25.51 -12.02
CA LEU A 720 6.23 -25.93 -12.27
C LEU A 720 6.09 -27.46 -12.37
N GLU A 721 6.96 -28.13 -13.12
CA GLU A 721 7.01 -29.59 -13.21
C GLU A 721 7.17 -30.23 -11.83
N ASN A 722 8.09 -29.69 -11.02
CA ASN A 722 8.34 -30.18 -9.67
C ASN A 722 7.12 -30.01 -8.76
N ILE A 723 6.41 -28.88 -8.84
CA ILE A 723 5.16 -28.66 -8.11
C ILE A 723 4.10 -29.67 -8.55
N LYS A 724 3.88 -29.84 -9.86
CA LYS A 724 2.92 -30.81 -10.41
C LYS A 724 3.24 -32.24 -9.96
N ALA A 725 4.49 -32.66 -10.07
CA ALA A 725 4.95 -33.99 -9.68
C ALA A 725 4.77 -34.24 -8.17
N SER A 726 5.14 -33.26 -7.34
CA SER A 726 5.02 -33.34 -5.87
C SER A 726 3.59 -33.37 -5.37
N LEU A 727 2.66 -32.85 -6.16
CA LEU A 727 1.22 -32.84 -5.88
C LEU A 727 0.45 -33.90 -6.67
N GLN A 728 1.13 -34.75 -7.44
CA GLN A 728 0.53 -35.82 -8.26
C GLN A 728 -0.54 -35.30 -9.23
N VAL A 729 -0.28 -34.16 -9.86
CA VAL A 729 -1.11 -33.63 -10.94
C VAL A 729 -0.75 -34.40 -12.21
N GLU A 730 -1.71 -35.15 -12.76
CA GLU A 730 -1.55 -35.85 -14.05
C GLU A 730 -1.51 -34.81 -15.18
N ASP A 731 -0.60 -34.99 -16.16
CA ASP A 731 -0.61 -34.21 -17.39
C ASP A 731 -1.65 -34.83 -18.33
N ASP A 732 -2.73 -34.09 -18.61
CA ASP A 732 -3.79 -34.47 -19.57
C ASP A 732 -3.32 -34.44 -21.04
#